data_AF-A0A538S4A1-F1
#
_entry.id   AF-A0A538S4A1-F1
#
_cell.length_a   1.000
_cell.length_b   1.000
_cell.length_c   1.000
_cell.angle_alpha   90.00
_cell.angle_beta   90.00
_cell.angle_gamma   90.00
#
_symmetry.space_group_name_H-M   'P 1'
#
loop_
_entity.id
_entity.type
_entity.pdbx_description
1 polymer ?
#
loop_
_entity_poly.entity_id
_entity_poly.type
_entity_poly.pdbx_seq_one_letter_code
_entity_poly.pdbx_strand_id
1 'polypeptide(L)'
;MSPRELILLSPYRLPAQNPLMLGDEDIACFLHGHTALWHPAALRGANGPPRVSSPYDHEQPAAGHVYAVPESPSLVLPDDWNHRVRDAGAAAFQAVPDRATTVANLRSALRELSGDADSRLVDLDEGRCAPFYGIGFGHRTVEALFEAMEHENVLPATEFWQDVQQAVEALQDPDAEAYRRHLQSAADRLLAAREVLYPVNIYLLDLRLLDAEHPAEGLPHSLEAGSALNIIAAASVLEKLAQERPECLARLRERLQAEALEVCGGPYVEREDALLPVESQLWNLLKGQTAYKQFLGEEVRVQARKRFAAHPQLPLMLHSVGIRKAVLLSFDESVVPVYRVPVISWPSPDGKQIEAFTRAPYPAESPQTFFHWAHYLHKTISQDHSATLALLHAKGRAGPWYDDFLELCRFGPILGQWATMSRYLNEVLSGEYASAGSADDFRGEYLNERINGHLEHPVSWFARQQRLRRRLDTAWTLAALNRGLVGRKDSLRLDERLTAAEDDAEKTGADPGAELAVIEKEAALALAERLQARAAADMPGYLLLNPCSFTRRVALELDGIGGPLPLAEPLKAFQLDGDKARLVVEVPALGFAWIPRNGDPGAAAPGSRMRLADEKTVRNEFFEAEIDLYTGGLRALRDHRTRVNRIGQQLVFNPGSTMVVKEVKVTSTGPALGEVVSEGGILDAHGEVLALFRQRFRAWLGRPVLEMRIELYPQHPPQGYPWHAYYGARFAWRDERAVLLRGVNGNGFITSHTRPETPDYLEVRSGRQSTVLFPGGLPFHQRHGSRMLDVILVPENEKAQVFEMGLGLDRDYPMQTALGMVTPVPLLATEKGPPHVGAAGWLFHVDAPNLLLTSIRPMANGADGIVARLLECNNHPGHVEFHCVRNPKRATLVDAQGCSTMEAVIDKDVVQFDVAAADLVHLQIEFA
;
A
#
# COMPACT_ATOMS: atom_id res chain seq x y z
N MET A 1 -65.20 13.12 13.09
CA MET A 1 -64.01 12.70 13.86
C MET A 1 -62.87 13.59 13.43
N SER A 2 -62.07 14.12 14.36
CA SER A 2 -60.87 14.89 14.01
C SER A 2 -59.89 13.98 13.23
N PRO A 3 -59.18 14.49 12.21
CA PRO A 3 -58.23 13.69 11.45
C PRO A 3 -57.11 13.19 12.36
N ARG A 4 -56.84 11.87 12.38
CA ARG A 4 -55.71 11.29 13.11
C ARG A 4 -54.41 11.61 12.38
N GLU A 5 -53.49 12.31 13.04
CA GLU A 5 -52.15 12.60 12.52
C GLU A 5 -51.05 11.84 13.28
N LEU A 6 -49.94 11.59 12.58
CA LEU A 6 -48.74 10.95 13.10
C LEU A 6 -47.61 11.98 13.07
N ILE A 7 -47.08 12.33 14.24
CA ILE A 7 -46.26 13.53 14.38
C ILE A 7 -44.97 13.21 15.14
N LEU A 8 -43.83 13.45 14.51
CA LEU A 8 -42.55 13.53 15.20
C LEU A 8 -42.35 14.96 15.70
N LEU A 9 -42.25 15.14 17.01
CA LEU A 9 -41.96 16.44 17.60
C LEU A 9 -40.46 16.73 17.49
N SER A 10 -40.10 17.73 16.70
CA SER A 10 -38.72 18.19 16.59
C SER A 10 -38.66 19.62 16.10
N PRO A 11 -37.76 20.46 16.65
CA PRO A 11 -37.49 21.78 16.07
C PRO A 11 -36.65 21.67 14.79
N TYR A 12 -36.11 20.49 14.48
CA TYR A 12 -35.25 20.24 13.34
C TYR A 12 -36.01 19.54 12.21
N ARG A 13 -35.53 19.71 10.98
CA ARG A 13 -35.97 18.98 9.79
C ARG A 13 -34.80 18.16 9.25
N LEU A 14 -35.09 17.28 8.28
CA LEU A 14 -34.02 16.61 7.57
C LEU A 14 -33.19 17.64 6.78
N PRO A 15 -31.86 17.53 6.80
CA PRO A 15 -30.97 18.34 6.00
C PRO A 15 -31.31 18.25 4.51
N ALA A 16 -31.59 19.41 3.92
CA ALA A 16 -31.79 19.59 2.49
C ALA A 16 -30.52 20.20 1.87
N GLN A 17 -30.51 21.52 1.64
CA GLN A 17 -29.37 22.21 1.02
C GLN A 17 -28.13 22.26 1.93
N ASN A 18 -28.33 22.45 3.23
CA ASN A 18 -27.25 22.64 4.19
C ASN A 18 -27.23 21.48 5.19
N PRO A 19 -26.04 20.99 5.59
CA PRO A 19 -25.91 19.99 6.64
C PRO A 19 -26.34 20.58 7.99
N LEU A 20 -26.79 19.71 8.90
CA LEU A 20 -27.17 20.08 10.25
C LEU A 20 -26.28 19.32 11.25
N MET A 21 -25.66 20.06 12.17
CA MET A 21 -24.78 19.47 13.18
C MET A 21 -25.59 19.14 14.45
N LEU A 22 -26.02 17.89 14.56
CA LEU A 22 -26.58 17.30 15.79
C LEU A 22 -25.70 16.14 16.25
N GLY A 23 -25.78 15.77 17.54
CA GLY A 23 -25.09 14.59 18.05
C GLY A 23 -25.67 13.29 17.48
N ASP A 24 -24.87 12.22 17.41
CA ASP A 24 -25.34 10.94 16.87
C ASP A 24 -26.55 10.38 17.64
N GLU A 25 -26.58 10.60 18.95
CA GLU A 25 -27.69 10.22 19.83
C GLU A 25 -29.00 10.96 19.49
N ASP A 26 -28.90 12.27 19.26
CA ASP A 26 -30.02 13.14 18.87
C ASP A 26 -30.64 12.67 17.55
N ILE A 27 -29.76 12.41 16.57
CA ILE A 27 -30.17 11.96 15.24
C ILE A 27 -30.78 10.56 15.32
N ALA A 28 -30.21 9.67 16.11
CA ALA A 28 -30.76 8.33 16.31
C ALA A 28 -32.18 8.39 16.89
N CYS A 29 -32.42 9.20 17.94
CA CYS A 29 -33.75 9.40 18.51
C CYS A 29 -34.74 9.96 17.47
N PHE A 30 -34.32 10.96 16.69
CA PHE A 30 -35.13 11.54 15.61
C PHE A 30 -35.53 10.48 14.58
N LEU A 31 -34.55 9.77 14.02
CA LEU A 31 -34.77 8.82 12.94
C LEU A 31 -35.56 7.59 13.42
N HIS A 32 -35.30 7.08 14.64
CA HIS A 32 -36.09 6.00 15.23
C HIS A 32 -37.53 6.44 15.50
N GLY A 33 -37.74 7.64 16.02
CA GLY A 33 -39.07 8.20 16.25
C GLY A 33 -39.88 8.32 14.95
N HIS A 34 -39.26 8.88 13.90
CA HIS A 34 -39.89 8.96 12.58
C HIS A 34 -40.23 7.56 12.04
N THR A 35 -39.28 6.64 12.09
CA THR A 35 -39.44 5.30 11.52
C THR A 35 -40.49 4.49 12.26
N ALA A 36 -40.55 4.59 13.59
CA ALA A 36 -41.57 3.94 14.39
C ALA A 36 -42.99 4.38 14.01
N LEU A 37 -43.20 5.66 13.65
CA LEU A 37 -44.52 6.14 13.18
C LEU A 37 -44.99 5.45 11.88
N TRP A 38 -44.09 4.81 11.13
CA TRP A 38 -44.43 3.99 9.96
C TRP A 38 -44.84 2.55 10.30
N HIS A 39 -44.96 2.20 11.58
CA HIS A 39 -45.51 0.91 11.99
C HIS A 39 -46.97 0.76 11.50
N PRO A 40 -47.39 -0.37 10.92
CA PRO A 40 -48.73 -0.52 10.34
C PRO A 40 -49.89 -0.17 11.30
N ALA A 41 -49.76 -0.54 12.58
CA ALA A 41 -50.71 -0.17 13.62
C ALA A 41 -50.84 1.34 13.87
N ALA A 42 -49.77 2.11 13.69
CA ALA A 42 -49.80 3.57 13.76
C ALA A 42 -50.44 4.16 12.50
N LEU A 43 -50.07 3.64 11.32
CA LEU A 43 -50.58 4.08 10.02
C LEU A 43 -52.08 3.88 9.85
N ARG A 44 -52.67 2.86 10.48
CA ARG A 44 -54.10 2.53 10.35
C ARG A 44 -54.99 3.71 10.70
N GLY A 45 -55.77 4.18 9.72
CA GLY A 45 -56.74 5.26 9.91
C GLY A 45 -56.12 6.64 10.14
N ALA A 46 -54.82 6.81 9.88
CA ALA A 46 -54.19 8.12 9.83
C ALA A 46 -54.55 8.85 8.53
N ASN A 47 -54.72 10.17 8.62
CA ASN A 47 -55.19 11.01 7.51
C ASN A 47 -54.10 11.29 6.45
N GLY A 48 -52.84 11.07 6.80
CA GLY A 48 -51.69 11.29 5.92
C GLY A 48 -50.41 10.69 6.50
N PRO A 49 -49.29 10.74 5.75
CA PRO A 49 -48.02 10.18 6.18
C PRO A 49 -47.48 10.89 7.44
N PRO A 50 -46.64 10.20 8.24
CA PRO A 50 -45.93 10.81 9.36
C PRO A 50 -45.22 12.10 8.96
N ARG A 51 -45.37 13.16 9.77
CA ARG A 51 -44.76 14.47 9.53
C ARG A 51 -43.96 14.95 10.73
N VAL A 52 -42.98 15.82 10.47
CA VAL A 52 -42.23 16.51 11.52
C VAL A 52 -42.91 17.84 11.82
N SER A 53 -43.15 18.14 13.09
CA SER A 53 -43.77 19.40 13.52
C SER A 53 -43.05 19.97 14.73
N SER A 54 -43.09 21.30 14.85
CA SER A 54 -42.49 21.98 15.99
C SER A 54 -43.22 21.59 17.28
N PRO A 55 -42.51 21.34 18.40
CA PRO A 55 -43.13 21.07 19.70
C PRO A 55 -44.11 22.17 20.14
N TYR A 56 -43.81 23.44 19.78
CA TYR A 56 -44.64 24.60 20.11
C TYR A 56 -46.05 24.54 19.49
N ASP A 57 -46.21 23.91 18.32
CA ASP A 57 -47.51 23.79 17.67
C ASP A 57 -48.41 22.74 18.36
N HIS A 58 -47.85 21.95 19.28
CA HIS A 58 -48.50 20.80 19.92
C HIS A 58 -48.43 20.84 21.46
N GLU A 59 -48.30 22.04 22.06
CA GLU A 59 -48.44 22.22 23.51
C GLU A 59 -49.84 21.82 24.04
N GLN A 60 -50.84 21.84 23.14
CA GLN A 60 -52.17 21.28 23.34
C GLN A 60 -52.39 20.10 22.35
N PRO A 61 -52.16 18.85 22.78
CA PRO A 61 -52.36 17.66 21.96
C PRO A 61 -53.80 17.54 21.44
N ALA A 62 -53.95 17.04 20.21
CA ALA A 62 -55.26 16.83 19.59
C ALA A 62 -55.70 15.36 19.66
N ALA A 63 -57.00 15.12 19.81
CA ALA A 63 -57.57 13.79 19.97
C ALA A 63 -57.23 12.84 18.80
N GLY A 64 -56.84 11.61 19.13
CA GLY A 64 -56.50 10.55 18.17
C GLY A 64 -55.10 10.64 17.57
N HIS A 65 -54.34 11.73 17.78
CA HIS A 65 -52.98 11.86 17.27
C HIS A 65 -51.99 10.90 17.96
N VAL A 66 -50.91 10.55 17.27
CA VAL A 66 -49.77 9.81 17.83
C VAL A 66 -48.52 10.66 17.73
N TYR A 67 -47.88 10.93 18.86
CA TYR A 67 -46.70 11.78 18.99
C TYR A 67 -45.44 10.94 19.30
N ALA A 68 -44.44 11.02 18.43
CA ALA A 68 -43.09 10.55 18.74
C ALA A 68 -42.31 11.70 19.38
N VAL A 69 -41.76 11.45 20.57
CA VAL A 69 -41.01 12.44 21.36
C VAL A 69 -39.56 11.96 21.52
N PRO A 70 -38.59 12.52 20.76
CA PRO A 70 -37.18 12.22 20.96
C PRO A 70 -36.74 12.49 22.40
N GLU A 71 -36.00 11.54 22.98
CA GLU A 71 -35.34 11.70 24.28
C GLU A 71 -34.26 12.78 24.22
N SER A 72 -33.51 12.78 23.12
CA SER A 72 -32.48 13.76 22.83
C SER A 72 -32.66 14.34 21.42
N PRO A 73 -32.52 15.67 21.23
CA PRO A 73 -32.31 16.66 22.27
C PRO A 73 -33.63 16.93 23.01
N SER A 74 -33.54 17.27 24.30
CA SER A 74 -34.72 17.49 25.14
C SER A 74 -35.60 18.61 24.58
N LEU A 75 -36.88 18.30 24.38
CA LEU A 75 -37.86 19.25 23.89
C LEU A 75 -38.40 20.11 25.04
N VAL A 76 -38.65 21.39 24.76
CA VAL A 76 -39.34 22.27 25.69
C VAL A 76 -40.85 22.06 25.52
N LEU A 77 -41.42 21.24 26.40
CA LEU A 77 -42.86 20.97 26.49
C LEU A 77 -43.36 21.33 27.91
N PRO A 78 -44.65 21.64 28.10
CA PRO A 78 -45.23 21.86 29.42
C PRO A 78 -45.03 20.65 30.37
N ASP A 79 -44.81 20.88 31.66
CA ASP A 79 -44.60 19.81 32.66
C ASP A 79 -45.78 18.82 32.73
N ASP A 80 -47.00 19.28 32.44
CA ASP A 80 -48.23 18.49 32.41
C ASP A 80 -48.55 17.89 31.02
N TRP A 81 -47.66 18.00 30.04
CA TRP A 81 -47.94 17.63 28.65
C TRP A 81 -48.37 16.17 28.49
N ASN A 82 -47.73 15.23 29.18
CA ASN A 82 -48.12 13.81 29.16
C ASN A 82 -49.54 13.58 29.72
N HIS A 83 -50.01 14.41 30.65
CA HIS A 83 -51.40 14.35 31.13
C HIS A 83 -52.35 14.88 30.05
N ARG A 84 -51.99 15.99 29.40
CA ARG A 84 -52.77 16.56 28.29
C ARG A 84 -52.93 15.60 27.12
N VAL A 85 -51.90 14.83 26.77
CA VAL A 85 -51.96 13.78 25.72
C VAL A 85 -53.03 12.75 26.07
N ARG A 86 -53.03 12.24 27.31
CA ARG A 86 -54.00 11.24 27.77
C ARG A 86 -55.42 11.79 27.83
N ASP A 87 -55.60 12.99 28.38
CA ASP A 87 -56.91 13.64 28.51
C ASP A 87 -57.54 13.97 27.14
N ALA A 88 -56.70 14.28 26.14
CA ALA A 88 -57.15 14.52 24.77
C ALA A 88 -57.56 13.21 24.05
N GLY A 89 -57.20 12.03 24.57
CA GLY A 89 -57.35 10.76 23.86
C GLY A 89 -56.35 10.61 22.71
N ALA A 90 -55.11 11.08 22.92
CA ALA A 90 -53.97 10.90 22.02
C ALA A 90 -52.97 9.90 22.62
N ALA A 91 -51.99 9.49 21.83
CA ALA A 91 -50.85 8.67 22.27
C ALA A 91 -49.54 9.43 22.12
N ALA A 92 -48.62 9.25 23.06
CA ALA A 92 -47.24 9.70 22.92
C ALA A 92 -46.29 8.58 23.34
N PHE A 93 -45.15 8.48 22.67
CA PHE A 93 -44.10 7.54 23.04
C PHE A 93 -42.73 8.22 22.95
N GLN A 94 -41.82 7.79 23.83
CA GLN A 94 -40.45 8.28 23.83
C GLN A 94 -39.63 7.53 22.78
N ALA A 95 -38.99 8.28 21.88
CA ALA A 95 -38.04 7.76 20.91
C ALA A 95 -36.62 7.89 21.46
N VAL A 96 -35.93 6.76 21.56
CA VAL A 96 -34.61 6.64 22.20
C VAL A 96 -33.56 6.18 21.17
N PRO A 97 -32.25 6.19 21.50
CA PRO A 97 -31.20 5.82 20.56
C PRO A 97 -31.23 4.34 20.12
N ASP A 98 -32.03 3.50 20.77
CA ASP A 98 -32.25 2.10 20.41
C ASP A 98 -33.60 1.89 19.69
N ARG A 99 -33.57 1.23 18.52
CA ARG A 99 -34.77 1.01 17.68
C ARG A 99 -35.77 0.09 18.34
N ALA A 100 -35.31 -1.01 18.92
CA ALA A 100 -36.18 -2.04 19.49
C ALA A 100 -36.98 -1.47 20.66
N THR A 101 -36.32 -0.68 21.51
CA THR A 101 -36.93 0.03 22.64
C THR A 101 -37.91 1.10 22.14
N THR A 102 -37.55 1.88 21.12
CA THR A 102 -38.46 2.87 20.54
C THR A 102 -39.74 2.24 19.98
N VAL A 103 -39.62 1.12 19.25
CA VAL A 103 -40.78 0.37 18.74
C VAL A 103 -41.60 -0.23 19.87
N ALA A 104 -40.97 -0.73 20.94
CA ALA A 104 -41.67 -1.22 22.13
C ALA A 104 -42.46 -0.10 22.83
N ASN A 105 -41.88 1.09 22.95
CA ASN A 105 -42.55 2.28 23.51
C ASN A 105 -43.77 2.67 22.68
N LEU A 106 -43.64 2.68 21.35
CA LEU A 106 -44.78 2.90 20.45
C LEU A 106 -45.88 1.85 20.66
N ARG A 107 -45.52 0.55 20.71
CA ARG A 107 -46.48 -0.54 20.90
C ARG A 107 -47.25 -0.36 22.21
N SER A 108 -46.58 0.05 23.28
CA SER A 108 -47.22 0.35 24.56
C SER A 108 -48.23 1.50 24.41
N ALA A 109 -47.81 2.61 23.80
CA ALA A 109 -48.67 3.79 23.60
C ALA A 109 -49.89 3.49 22.71
N LEU A 110 -49.74 2.66 21.67
CA LEU A 110 -50.87 2.27 20.80
C LEU A 110 -51.89 1.36 21.51
N ARG A 111 -51.44 0.48 22.41
CA ARG A 111 -52.33 -0.37 23.23
C ARG A 111 -53.16 0.46 24.20
N GLU A 112 -52.55 1.49 24.81
CA GLU A 112 -53.26 2.43 25.67
C GLU A 112 -54.34 3.23 24.90
N LEU A 113 -54.07 3.59 23.64
CA LEU A 113 -54.99 4.36 22.81
C LEU A 113 -56.16 3.53 22.25
N SER A 114 -55.91 2.28 21.84
CA SER A 114 -56.82 1.50 20.98
C SER A 114 -57.50 0.32 21.69
N GLY A 115 -57.04 -0.07 22.88
CA GLY A 115 -57.46 -1.28 23.58
C GLY A 115 -57.08 -2.58 22.84
N ASP A 116 -57.70 -3.72 23.22
CA ASP A 116 -57.40 -5.05 22.63
C ASP A 116 -57.81 -5.22 21.15
N ALA A 117 -58.56 -4.27 20.60
CA ALA A 117 -59.17 -4.35 19.26
C ALA A 117 -58.13 -4.37 18.11
N ASP A 118 -56.92 -3.87 18.33
CA ASP A 118 -55.83 -3.78 17.34
C ASP A 118 -54.56 -4.57 17.71
N SER A 119 -54.65 -5.45 18.72
CA SER A 119 -53.53 -6.28 19.21
C SER A 119 -52.76 -7.00 18.09
N ARG A 120 -53.47 -7.51 17.08
CA ARG A 120 -52.86 -8.22 15.93
C ARG A 120 -51.92 -7.36 15.08
N LEU A 121 -52.24 -6.09 14.85
CA LEU A 121 -51.37 -5.20 14.07
C LEU A 121 -50.22 -4.66 14.92
N VAL A 122 -50.47 -4.44 16.22
CA VAL A 122 -49.45 -3.98 17.18
C VAL A 122 -48.36 -5.04 17.36
N ASP A 123 -48.76 -6.32 17.38
CA ASP A 123 -47.87 -7.46 17.62
C ASP A 123 -47.31 -8.09 16.33
N LEU A 124 -47.35 -7.36 15.20
CA LEU A 124 -46.74 -7.81 13.95
C LEU A 124 -45.26 -8.11 14.14
N ASP A 125 -44.79 -9.15 13.46
CA ASP A 125 -43.37 -9.46 13.38
C ASP A 125 -42.63 -8.37 12.58
N GLU A 126 -41.33 -8.26 12.87
CA GLU A 126 -40.46 -7.25 12.25
C GLU A 126 -40.41 -7.37 10.72
N GLY A 127 -40.46 -8.59 10.18
CA GLY A 127 -40.39 -8.85 8.74
C GLY A 127 -41.60 -8.31 7.97
N ARG A 128 -42.77 -8.23 8.61
CA ARG A 128 -43.98 -7.59 8.02
C ARG A 128 -44.02 -6.08 8.23
N CYS A 129 -43.32 -5.55 9.23
CA CYS A 129 -43.20 -4.11 9.44
C CYS A 129 -42.11 -3.46 8.57
N ALA A 130 -41.01 -4.16 8.30
CA ALA A 130 -39.86 -3.64 7.55
C ALA A 130 -40.22 -2.99 6.20
N PRO A 131 -41.10 -3.57 5.36
CA PRO A 131 -41.55 -2.93 4.13
C PRO A 131 -42.10 -1.52 4.30
N PHE A 132 -42.86 -1.28 5.37
CA PHE A 132 -43.44 0.03 5.66
C PHE A 132 -42.37 1.02 6.14
N TYR A 133 -41.38 0.55 6.90
CA TYR A 133 -40.23 1.38 7.29
C TYR A 133 -39.39 1.80 6.07
N GLY A 134 -39.16 0.89 5.12
CA GLY A 134 -38.45 1.19 3.88
C GLY A 134 -39.20 2.22 3.02
N ILE A 135 -40.51 2.06 2.83
CA ILE A 135 -41.35 3.05 2.15
C ILE A 135 -41.33 4.40 2.88
N GLY A 136 -41.37 4.38 4.21
CA GLY A 136 -41.30 5.59 5.02
C GLY A 136 -39.98 6.34 4.92
N PHE A 137 -38.86 5.60 4.89
CA PHE A 137 -37.54 6.14 4.62
C PHE A 137 -37.49 6.78 3.22
N GLY A 138 -37.91 6.04 2.19
CA GLY A 138 -37.93 6.53 0.80
C GLY A 138 -38.79 7.79 0.62
N HIS A 139 -40.02 7.78 1.15
CA HIS A 139 -40.93 8.94 1.11
C HIS A 139 -40.27 10.18 1.67
N ARG A 140 -39.71 10.06 2.89
CA ARG A 140 -39.16 11.19 3.61
C ARG A 140 -37.88 11.71 2.95
N THR A 141 -37.03 10.84 2.42
CA THR A 141 -35.85 11.23 1.66
C THR A 141 -36.22 11.95 0.35
N VAL A 142 -37.21 11.45 -0.39
CA VAL A 142 -37.66 12.08 -1.65
C VAL A 142 -38.24 13.47 -1.38
N GLU A 143 -39.05 13.62 -0.33
CA GLU A 143 -39.57 14.92 0.11
C GLU A 143 -38.44 15.92 0.43
N ALA A 144 -37.45 15.50 1.21
CA ALA A 144 -36.28 16.34 1.54
C ALA A 144 -35.41 16.64 0.30
N LEU A 145 -35.37 15.75 -0.69
CA LEU A 145 -34.65 15.97 -1.94
C LEU A 145 -35.36 17.02 -2.82
N PHE A 146 -36.69 17.03 -2.88
CA PHE A 146 -37.44 18.11 -3.55
C PHE A 146 -37.13 19.47 -2.92
N GLU A 147 -37.10 19.55 -1.58
CA GLU A 147 -36.69 20.76 -0.86
C GLU A 147 -35.25 21.15 -1.19
N ALA A 148 -34.31 20.20 -1.20
CA ALA A 148 -32.91 20.45 -1.52
C ALA A 148 -32.70 20.96 -2.96
N MET A 149 -33.49 20.45 -3.91
CA MET A 149 -33.45 20.81 -5.33
C MET A 149 -34.25 22.08 -5.67
N GLU A 150 -34.90 22.72 -4.68
CA GLU A 150 -35.79 23.88 -4.88
C GLU A 150 -36.91 23.62 -5.90
N HIS A 151 -37.43 22.40 -5.94
CA HIS A 151 -38.45 21.97 -6.90
C HIS A 151 -39.76 21.67 -6.18
N GLU A 152 -40.90 22.01 -6.82
CA GLU A 152 -42.22 21.65 -6.30
C GLU A 152 -42.35 20.13 -6.18
N ASN A 153 -42.83 19.63 -5.05
CA ASN A 153 -43.00 18.19 -4.83
C ASN A 153 -44.15 17.66 -5.69
N VAL A 154 -43.80 16.87 -6.71
CA VAL A 154 -44.76 16.29 -7.67
C VAL A 154 -45.24 14.89 -7.28
N LEU A 155 -44.93 14.40 -6.07
CA LEU A 155 -45.47 13.13 -5.58
C LEU A 155 -47.00 13.22 -5.48
N PRO A 156 -47.77 12.34 -6.15
CA PRO A 156 -49.22 12.25 -5.97
C PRO A 156 -49.57 11.75 -4.56
N ALA A 157 -49.58 12.68 -3.60
CA ALA A 157 -49.61 12.38 -2.16
C ALA A 157 -50.88 11.64 -1.73
N THR A 158 -52.03 11.91 -2.37
CA THR A 158 -53.30 11.24 -2.06
C THR A 158 -53.27 9.78 -2.51
N GLU A 159 -52.86 9.52 -3.75
CA GLU A 159 -52.78 8.17 -4.30
C GLU A 159 -51.67 7.36 -3.63
N PHE A 160 -50.51 7.97 -3.36
CA PHE A 160 -49.45 7.36 -2.57
C PHE A 160 -49.96 6.91 -1.20
N TRP A 161 -50.67 7.80 -0.49
CA TRP A 161 -51.20 7.46 0.83
C TRP A 161 -52.30 6.39 0.77
N GLN A 162 -53.15 6.42 -0.26
CA GLN A 162 -54.14 5.37 -0.51
C GLN A 162 -53.49 3.99 -0.68
N ASP A 163 -52.40 3.90 -1.44
CA ASP A 163 -51.66 2.65 -1.63
C ASP A 163 -51.08 2.15 -0.29
N VAL A 164 -50.54 3.04 0.55
CA VAL A 164 -50.05 2.66 1.88
C VAL A 164 -51.20 2.18 2.79
N GLN A 165 -52.36 2.84 2.79
CA GLN A 165 -53.51 2.40 3.58
C GLN A 165 -54.05 1.03 3.12
N GLN A 166 -54.13 0.81 1.80
CA GLN A 166 -54.51 -0.49 1.24
C GLN A 166 -53.51 -1.59 1.63
N ALA A 167 -52.21 -1.27 1.68
CA ALA A 167 -51.22 -2.21 2.20
C ALA A 167 -51.48 -2.57 3.67
N VAL A 168 -51.81 -1.60 4.52
CA VAL A 168 -52.14 -1.85 5.94
C VAL A 168 -53.38 -2.74 6.06
N GLU A 169 -54.42 -2.49 5.26
CA GLU A 169 -55.63 -3.33 5.23
C GLU A 169 -55.33 -4.76 4.76
N ALA A 170 -54.52 -4.90 3.71
CA ALA A 170 -54.10 -6.17 3.14
C ALA A 170 -53.21 -7.02 4.07
N LEU A 171 -52.69 -6.47 5.18
CA LEU A 171 -52.00 -7.29 6.20
C LEU A 171 -52.92 -8.30 6.89
N GLN A 172 -54.25 -8.08 6.80
CA GLN A 172 -55.28 -8.98 7.33
C GLN A 172 -55.79 -9.98 6.28
N ASP A 173 -55.31 -9.90 5.04
CA ASP A 173 -55.68 -10.80 3.94
C ASP A 173 -55.06 -12.20 4.13
N PRO A 174 -55.75 -13.29 3.74
CA PRO A 174 -55.17 -14.62 3.63
C PRO A 174 -53.94 -14.73 2.72
N ASP A 175 -53.82 -13.88 1.69
CA ASP A 175 -52.63 -13.80 0.83
C ASP A 175 -51.51 -13.04 1.55
N ALA A 176 -50.51 -13.79 2.01
CA ALA A 176 -49.37 -13.28 2.77
C ALA A 176 -48.57 -12.19 2.04
N GLU A 177 -48.70 -12.06 0.72
CA GLU A 177 -47.96 -11.09 -0.11
C GLU A 177 -48.82 -9.93 -0.62
N ALA A 178 -50.13 -9.91 -0.35
CA ALA A 178 -51.04 -8.90 -0.89
C ALA A 178 -50.62 -7.46 -0.53
N TYR A 179 -50.21 -7.24 0.71
CA TYR A 179 -49.75 -5.93 1.16
C TYR A 179 -48.51 -5.42 0.41
N ARG A 180 -47.60 -6.31 -0.02
CA ARG A 180 -46.40 -5.93 -0.76
C ARG A 180 -46.72 -5.38 -2.15
N ARG A 181 -47.81 -5.84 -2.80
CA ARG A 181 -48.23 -5.30 -4.12
C ARG A 181 -48.70 -3.84 -4.02
N HIS A 182 -49.37 -3.51 -2.92
CA HIS A 182 -49.78 -2.13 -2.65
C HIS A 182 -48.57 -1.25 -2.30
N LEU A 183 -47.62 -1.76 -1.49
CA LEU A 183 -46.36 -1.05 -1.24
C LEU A 183 -45.51 -0.88 -2.50
N GLN A 184 -45.51 -1.85 -3.43
CA GLN A 184 -44.89 -1.70 -4.75
C GLN A 184 -45.50 -0.53 -5.51
N SER A 185 -46.82 -0.39 -5.52
CA SER A 185 -47.50 0.73 -6.18
C SER A 185 -47.11 2.08 -5.56
N ALA A 186 -47.00 2.14 -4.22
CA ALA A 186 -46.50 3.31 -3.51
C ALA A 186 -45.02 3.63 -3.88
N ALA A 187 -44.18 2.61 -3.97
CA ALA A 187 -42.77 2.73 -4.37
C ALA A 187 -42.61 3.21 -5.81
N ASP A 188 -43.42 2.71 -6.75
CA ASP A 188 -43.40 3.13 -8.15
C ASP A 188 -43.71 4.63 -8.28
N ARG A 189 -44.61 5.15 -7.44
CA ARG A 189 -44.89 6.60 -7.36
C ARG A 189 -43.71 7.40 -6.80
N LEU A 190 -43.03 6.88 -5.77
CA LEU A 190 -41.82 7.51 -5.25
C LEU A 190 -40.71 7.56 -6.30
N LEU A 191 -40.51 6.46 -7.03
CA LEU A 191 -39.55 6.38 -8.13
C LEU A 191 -39.88 7.39 -9.23
N ALA A 192 -41.13 7.39 -9.71
CA ALA A 192 -41.59 8.31 -10.74
C ALA A 192 -41.40 9.79 -10.32
N ALA A 193 -41.68 10.12 -9.06
CA ALA A 193 -41.44 11.47 -8.53
C ALA A 193 -39.94 11.80 -8.47
N ARG A 194 -39.08 10.89 -8.00
CA ARG A 194 -37.63 11.09 -7.96
C ARG A 194 -37.04 11.30 -9.37
N GLU A 195 -37.52 10.55 -10.37
CA GLU A 195 -37.03 10.64 -11.75
C GLU A 195 -37.35 11.98 -12.42
N VAL A 196 -38.36 12.72 -11.93
CA VAL A 196 -38.59 14.11 -12.36
C VAL A 196 -37.44 15.02 -11.95
N LEU A 197 -36.83 14.79 -10.78
CA LEU A 197 -35.67 15.55 -10.31
C LEU A 197 -34.39 15.15 -11.05
N TYR A 198 -34.19 13.84 -11.24
CA TYR A 198 -33.01 13.29 -11.89
C TYR A 198 -33.33 11.95 -12.56
N PRO A 199 -33.50 11.92 -13.90
CA PRO A 199 -33.95 10.74 -14.64
C PRO A 199 -32.81 9.76 -15.00
N VAL A 200 -31.56 10.10 -14.67
CA VAL A 200 -30.37 9.26 -14.93
C VAL A 200 -30.10 8.37 -13.72
N ASN A 201 -29.35 7.29 -13.93
CA ASN A 201 -28.93 6.40 -12.85
C ASN A 201 -28.13 7.15 -11.78
N ILE A 202 -28.50 6.92 -10.53
CA ILE A 202 -27.70 7.26 -9.35
C ILE A 202 -27.03 5.96 -8.90
N TYR A 203 -25.70 5.93 -8.86
CA TYR A 203 -24.92 4.77 -8.48
C TYR A 203 -24.66 4.73 -6.98
N LEU A 204 -24.89 3.56 -6.39
CA LEU A 204 -24.62 3.28 -4.98
C LEU A 204 -23.58 2.16 -4.90
N LEU A 205 -22.51 2.41 -4.16
CA LEU A 205 -21.44 1.44 -3.93
C LEU A 205 -21.45 1.03 -2.46
N ASP A 206 -21.57 -0.27 -2.19
CA ASP A 206 -21.53 -0.79 -0.83
C ASP A 206 -20.17 -1.45 -0.59
N LEU A 207 -19.36 -0.90 0.31
CA LEU A 207 -17.98 -1.35 0.54
C LEU A 207 -17.85 -2.01 1.91
N ARG A 208 -17.38 -3.26 1.97
CA ARG A 208 -17.06 -3.96 3.21
C ARG A 208 -15.57 -4.24 3.32
N LEU A 209 -14.92 -3.70 4.35
CA LEU A 209 -13.56 -4.06 4.73
C LEU A 209 -13.61 -5.35 5.56
N LEU A 210 -12.98 -6.44 5.10
CA LEU A 210 -12.84 -7.63 5.96
C LEU A 210 -11.72 -7.44 6.98
N ASP A 211 -11.99 -7.89 8.20
CA ASP A 211 -10.98 -7.96 9.25
C ASP A 211 -10.15 -9.24 9.09
N ALA A 212 -8.82 -9.12 9.18
CA ALA A 212 -7.94 -10.28 9.13
C ALA A 212 -8.09 -11.16 10.38
N GLU A 213 -8.45 -10.59 11.53
CA GLU A 213 -8.63 -11.33 12.78
C GLU A 213 -9.97 -12.07 12.81
N HIS A 214 -11.04 -11.40 12.37
CA HIS A 214 -12.42 -11.90 12.43
C HIS A 214 -13.11 -11.80 11.05
N PRO A 215 -12.64 -12.54 10.02
CA PRO A 215 -13.05 -12.33 8.63
C PRO A 215 -14.52 -12.65 8.32
N ALA A 216 -15.19 -13.42 9.19
CA ALA A 216 -16.59 -13.76 9.05
C ALA A 216 -17.54 -12.83 9.84
N GLU A 217 -17.01 -11.95 10.69
CA GLU A 217 -17.83 -11.06 11.51
C GLU A 217 -18.21 -9.77 10.77
N GLY A 218 -19.41 -9.28 11.06
CA GLY A 218 -19.91 -7.99 10.57
C GLY A 218 -20.15 -7.93 9.06
N LEU A 219 -20.37 -9.06 8.38
CA LEU A 219 -20.85 -9.04 7.00
C LEU A 219 -22.20 -8.30 6.94
N PRO A 220 -22.38 -7.34 6.02
CA PRO A 220 -23.59 -6.53 5.95
C PRO A 220 -24.78 -7.35 5.49
N HIS A 221 -25.99 -6.95 5.90
CA HIS A 221 -27.22 -7.61 5.46
C HIS A 221 -27.45 -7.52 3.93
N SER A 222 -26.76 -6.64 3.19
CA SER A 222 -26.77 -6.67 1.71
C SER A 222 -26.33 -8.01 1.16
N LEU A 223 -25.48 -8.75 1.89
CA LEU A 223 -25.09 -10.11 1.52
C LEU A 223 -26.29 -11.06 1.46
N GLU A 224 -27.24 -10.93 2.39
CA GLU A 224 -28.47 -11.72 2.46
C GLU A 224 -29.58 -11.15 1.58
N ALA A 225 -29.67 -9.82 1.47
CA ALA A 225 -30.71 -9.13 0.72
C ALA A 225 -30.58 -9.26 -0.80
N GLY A 226 -29.46 -9.75 -1.32
CA GLY A 226 -29.22 -9.88 -2.76
C GLY A 226 -28.77 -8.59 -3.45
N SER A 227 -28.57 -7.50 -2.70
CA SER A 227 -28.04 -6.22 -3.21
C SER A 227 -26.55 -6.31 -3.56
N ALA A 228 -26.10 -5.53 -4.53
CA ALA A 228 -24.70 -5.54 -4.95
C ALA A 228 -23.76 -5.14 -3.79
N LEU A 229 -22.69 -5.90 -3.58
CA LEU A 229 -21.73 -5.69 -2.48
C LEU A 229 -20.28 -5.79 -3.00
N ASN A 230 -19.41 -4.92 -2.51
CA ASN A 230 -17.98 -4.93 -2.82
C ASN A 230 -17.19 -5.23 -1.55
N ILE A 231 -16.53 -6.37 -1.52
CA ILE A 231 -15.70 -6.80 -0.40
C ILE A 231 -14.25 -6.42 -0.68
N ILE A 232 -13.62 -5.67 0.22
CA ILE A 232 -12.21 -5.34 0.18
C ILE A 232 -11.47 -6.28 1.12
N ALA A 233 -10.62 -7.15 0.56
CA ALA A 233 -9.87 -8.13 1.33
C ALA A 233 -8.59 -8.56 0.59
N ALA A 234 -7.49 -8.73 1.33
CA ALA A 234 -6.31 -9.42 0.83
C ALA A 234 -6.56 -10.93 0.71
N ALA A 235 -5.82 -11.63 -0.16
CA ALA A 235 -6.08 -13.04 -0.44
C ALA A 235 -5.83 -13.95 0.77
N SER A 236 -4.90 -13.58 1.67
CA SER A 236 -4.65 -14.30 2.92
C SER A 236 -5.85 -14.28 3.88
N VAL A 237 -6.68 -13.22 3.83
CA VAL A 237 -7.91 -13.13 4.62
C VAL A 237 -8.94 -14.12 4.08
N LEU A 238 -9.03 -14.28 2.76
CA LEU A 238 -9.89 -15.29 2.13
C LEU A 238 -9.39 -16.71 2.38
N GLU A 239 -8.08 -16.93 2.39
CA GLU A 239 -7.47 -18.20 2.77
C GLU A 239 -7.86 -18.58 4.21
N LYS A 240 -7.77 -17.64 5.15
CA LYS A 240 -8.24 -17.84 6.52
C LYS A 240 -9.75 -18.10 6.59
N LEU A 241 -10.56 -17.32 5.85
CA LEU A 241 -12.00 -17.54 5.76
C LEU A 241 -12.34 -18.94 5.21
N ALA A 242 -11.60 -19.42 4.21
CA ALA A 242 -11.78 -20.76 3.65
C ALA A 242 -11.51 -21.86 4.69
N GLN A 243 -10.54 -21.63 5.58
CA GLN A 243 -10.16 -22.57 6.64
C GLN A 243 -11.15 -22.54 7.80
N GLU A 244 -11.63 -21.36 8.21
CA GLU A 244 -12.43 -21.18 9.43
C GLU A 244 -13.95 -21.26 9.20
N ARG A 245 -14.43 -20.86 8.01
CA ARG A 245 -15.86 -20.74 7.64
C ARG A 245 -16.08 -21.04 6.14
N PRO A 246 -15.82 -22.27 5.68
CA PRO A 246 -15.94 -22.64 4.26
C PRO A 246 -17.34 -22.40 3.67
N GLU A 247 -18.39 -22.49 4.48
CA GLU A 247 -19.78 -22.19 4.10
C GLU A 247 -19.97 -20.71 3.72
N CYS A 248 -19.29 -19.80 4.41
CA CYS A 248 -19.32 -18.38 4.09
C CYS A 248 -18.64 -18.13 2.74
N LEU A 249 -17.46 -18.72 2.51
CA LEU A 249 -16.77 -18.62 1.23
C LEU A 249 -17.60 -19.20 0.08
N ALA A 250 -18.30 -20.32 0.30
CA ALA A 250 -19.21 -20.90 -0.69
C ALA A 250 -20.33 -19.92 -1.08
N ARG A 251 -20.89 -19.19 -0.10
CA ARG A 251 -21.89 -18.15 -0.35
C ARG A 251 -21.31 -16.97 -1.14
N LEU A 252 -20.09 -16.54 -0.82
CA LEU A 252 -19.41 -15.49 -1.58
C LEU A 252 -19.24 -15.89 -3.05
N ARG A 253 -18.83 -17.14 -3.32
CA ARG A 253 -18.69 -17.67 -4.69
C ARG A 253 -20.00 -17.69 -5.45
N GLU A 254 -21.09 -18.13 -4.82
CA GLU A 254 -22.42 -18.12 -5.44
C GLU A 254 -22.83 -16.71 -5.87
N ARG A 255 -22.57 -15.71 -5.01
CA ARG A 255 -22.91 -14.32 -5.30
C ARG A 255 -21.99 -13.66 -6.32
N LEU A 256 -20.71 -14.04 -6.37
CA LEU A 256 -19.78 -13.65 -7.43
C LEU A 256 -20.27 -14.16 -8.79
N GLN A 257 -20.67 -15.44 -8.87
CA GLN A 257 -21.22 -16.02 -10.09
C GLN A 257 -22.53 -15.36 -10.55
N ALA A 258 -23.31 -14.84 -9.60
CA ALA A 258 -24.53 -14.07 -9.87
C ALA A 258 -24.25 -12.58 -10.21
N GLU A 259 -22.98 -12.16 -10.32
CA GLU A 259 -22.54 -10.77 -10.55
C GLU A 259 -23.08 -9.75 -9.53
N ALA A 260 -23.52 -10.24 -8.37
CA ALA A 260 -24.11 -9.42 -7.31
C ALA A 260 -23.15 -9.20 -6.14
N LEU A 261 -21.91 -9.71 -6.24
CA LEU A 261 -20.83 -9.45 -5.31
C LEU A 261 -19.54 -9.32 -6.10
N GLU A 262 -18.62 -8.47 -5.63
CA GLU A 262 -17.26 -8.41 -6.16
C GLU A 262 -16.26 -8.37 -5.00
N VAL A 263 -15.16 -9.10 -5.16
CA VAL A 263 -14.01 -8.96 -4.26
C VAL A 263 -13.01 -8.02 -4.93
N CYS A 264 -12.82 -6.85 -4.30
CA CYS A 264 -11.79 -5.89 -4.65
C CYS A 264 -10.54 -6.21 -3.81
N GLY A 265 -9.43 -6.49 -4.47
CA GLY A 265 -8.22 -6.99 -3.83
C GLY A 265 -7.05 -6.91 -4.80
N GLY A 266 -5.91 -7.45 -4.41
CA GLY A 266 -4.72 -7.43 -5.25
C GLY A 266 -3.53 -8.06 -4.56
N PRO A 267 -3.13 -7.60 -3.38
CA PRO A 267 -2.08 -8.27 -2.62
C PRO A 267 -2.56 -9.61 -2.05
N TYR A 268 -1.61 -10.53 -1.86
CA TYR A 268 -1.80 -11.71 -1.03
C TYR A 268 -1.87 -11.33 0.45
N VAL A 269 -0.96 -10.48 0.93
CA VAL A 269 -0.88 -10.01 2.32
C VAL A 269 -0.80 -8.48 2.39
N GLU A 270 -1.43 -7.87 3.39
CA GLU A 270 -1.32 -6.43 3.61
C GLU A 270 -0.04 -6.07 4.38
N ARG A 271 0.83 -5.29 3.74
CA ARG A 271 2.11 -4.81 4.29
C ARG A 271 2.56 -3.51 3.63
N GLU A 272 3.66 -2.94 4.08
CA GLU A 272 4.23 -1.66 3.61
C GLU A 272 4.89 -1.76 2.23
N ASP A 273 4.18 -2.32 1.24
CA ASP A 273 4.70 -2.66 -0.10
C ASP A 273 5.36 -1.46 -0.80
N ALA A 274 4.88 -0.23 -0.59
CA ALA A 274 5.46 0.98 -1.17
C ALA A 274 6.93 1.24 -0.75
N LEU A 275 7.40 0.60 0.33
CA LEU A 275 8.78 0.65 0.81
C LEU A 275 9.56 -0.66 0.57
N LEU A 276 8.95 -1.66 -0.07
CA LEU A 276 9.58 -2.94 -0.36
C LEU A 276 10.16 -2.97 -1.78
N PRO A 277 11.12 -3.85 -2.08
CA PRO A 277 11.64 -4.03 -3.43
C PRO A 277 10.52 -4.31 -4.45
N VAL A 278 10.68 -3.82 -5.69
CA VAL A 278 9.75 -4.08 -6.81
C VAL A 278 9.37 -5.55 -6.92
N GLU A 279 10.35 -6.43 -6.76
CA GLU A 279 10.16 -7.87 -6.85
C GLU A 279 9.28 -8.45 -5.72
N SER A 280 9.36 -7.91 -4.51
CA SER A 280 8.48 -8.25 -3.39
C SER A 280 7.05 -7.76 -3.63
N GLN A 281 6.89 -6.58 -4.22
CA GLN A 281 5.57 -6.05 -4.58
C GLN A 281 4.90 -6.89 -5.68
N LEU A 282 5.65 -7.22 -6.74
CA LEU A 282 5.16 -8.09 -7.82
C LEU A 282 4.86 -9.51 -7.31
N TRP A 283 5.68 -10.07 -6.42
CA TRP A 283 5.36 -11.34 -5.76
C TRP A 283 4.01 -11.25 -5.03
N ASN A 284 3.78 -10.18 -4.27
CA ASN A 284 2.56 -10.04 -3.47
C ASN A 284 1.31 -9.97 -4.35
N LEU A 285 1.39 -9.26 -5.48
CA LEU A 285 0.31 -9.17 -6.47
C LEU A 285 0.08 -10.48 -7.23
N LEU A 286 1.14 -11.14 -7.70
CA LEU A 286 1.03 -12.42 -8.46
C LEU A 286 0.55 -13.57 -7.57
N LYS A 287 1.06 -13.64 -6.33
CA LYS A 287 0.59 -14.60 -5.33
C LYS A 287 -0.86 -14.32 -4.96
N GLY A 288 -1.23 -13.03 -4.87
CA GLY A 288 -2.61 -12.58 -4.68
C GLY A 288 -3.52 -13.12 -5.77
N GLN A 289 -3.23 -12.83 -7.05
CA GLN A 289 -4.03 -13.32 -8.18
C GLN A 289 -4.19 -14.85 -8.20
N THR A 290 -3.10 -15.57 -7.93
CA THR A 290 -3.14 -17.04 -7.83
C THR A 290 -4.08 -17.51 -6.71
N ALA A 291 -3.98 -16.88 -5.55
CA ALA A 291 -4.83 -17.22 -4.40
C ALA A 291 -6.30 -16.82 -4.62
N TYR A 292 -6.58 -15.65 -5.19
CA TYR A 292 -7.96 -15.27 -5.55
C TYR A 292 -8.57 -16.28 -6.53
N LYS A 293 -7.84 -16.68 -7.57
CA LYS A 293 -8.30 -17.70 -8.51
C LYS A 293 -8.59 -19.03 -7.82
N GLN A 294 -7.74 -19.44 -6.89
CA GLN A 294 -7.95 -20.65 -6.08
C GLN A 294 -9.19 -20.55 -5.18
N PHE A 295 -9.39 -19.43 -4.48
CA PHE A 295 -10.44 -19.29 -3.47
C PHE A 295 -11.77 -18.76 -4.00
N LEU A 296 -11.79 -18.02 -5.10
CA LEU A 296 -12.99 -17.41 -5.69
C LEU A 296 -13.39 -18.07 -7.02
N GLY A 297 -12.46 -18.76 -7.68
CA GLY A 297 -12.65 -19.33 -9.02
C GLY A 297 -12.25 -18.38 -10.15
N GLU A 298 -11.94 -17.12 -9.84
CA GLU A 298 -11.48 -16.10 -10.78
C GLU A 298 -10.45 -15.16 -10.14
N GLU A 299 -9.69 -14.47 -11.00
CA GLU A 299 -8.74 -13.42 -10.62
C GLU A 299 -9.49 -12.12 -10.29
N VAL A 300 -8.94 -11.30 -9.41
CA VAL A 300 -9.53 -10.00 -9.07
C VAL A 300 -9.27 -8.99 -10.19
N ARG A 301 -10.28 -8.15 -10.44
CA ARG A 301 -10.28 -7.15 -11.53
C ARG A 301 -10.04 -5.73 -11.04
N VAL A 302 -10.35 -5.48 -9.78
CA VAL A 302 -10.24 -4.17 -9.13
C VAL A 302 -9.29 -4.26 -7.95
N GLN A 303 -8.24 -3.44 -7.99
CA GLN A 303 -7.35 -3.28 -6.85
C GLN A 303 -7.99 -2.47 -5.73
N ALA A 304 -8.08 -3.06 -4.54
CA ALA A 304 -8.34 -2.35 -3.30
C ALA A 304 -7.58 -3.02 -2.15
N ARG A 305 -7.25 -2.24 -1.13
CA ARG A 305 -6.60 -2.74 0.09
C ARG A 305 -6.94 -1.82 1.26
N LYS A 306 -7.01 -2.38 2.47
CA LYS A 306 -7.28 -1.64 3.70
C LYS A 306 -6.06 -0.84 4.12
N ARG A 307 -4.90 -1.49 4.24
CA ARG A 307 -3.62 -0.84 4.55
C ARG A 307 -3.03 -0.13 3.35
N PHE A 308 -2.60 1.12 3.50
CA PHE A 308 -2.00 1.93 2.46
C PHE A 308 -0.70 1.34 1.86
N ALA A 309 -0.55 1.46 0.53
CA ALA A 309 0.70 1.22 -0.20
C ALA A 309 0.72 1.86 -1.60
N ALA A 310 0.02 2.99 -1.78
CA ALA A 310 -0.02 3.66 -3.07
C ALA A 310 1.29 4.41 -3.35
N HIS A 311 1.71 4.46 -4.61
CA HIS A 311 2.87 5.22 -5.10
C HIS A 311 2.70 5.50 -6.60
N PRO A 312 3.48 6.43 -7.20
CA PRO A 312 3.27 6.87 -8.59
C PRO A 312 3.31 5.74 -9.64
N GLN A 313 4.16 4.73 -9.46
CA GLN A 313 4.28 3.60 -10.39
C GLN A 313 3.29 2.45 -10.13
N LEU A 314 2.39 2.55 -9.15
CA LEU A 314 1.46 1.45 -8.85
C LEU A 314 0.56 1.09 -10.04
N PRO A 315 0.03 2.03 -10.85
CA PRO A 315 -0.74 1.69 -12.04
C PRO A 315 0.02 0.81 -13.04
N LEU A 316 1.33 1.01 -13.22
CA LEU A 316 2.18 0.15 -14.06
C LEU A 316 2.25 -1.28 -13.50
N MET A 317 2.46 -1.43 -12.19
CA MET A 317 2.53 -2.75 -11.55
C MET A 317 1.20 -3.49 -11.59
N LEU A 318 0.08 -2.78 -11.39
CA LEU A 318 -1.26 -3.36 -11.52
C LEU A 318 -1.53 -3.77 -12.97
N HIS A 319 -1.12 -2.94 -13.93
CA HIS A 319 -1.25 -3.25 -15.34
C HIS A 319 -0.49 -4.52 -15.71
N SER A 320 0.73 -4.70 -15.21
CA SER A 320 1.55 -5.88 -15.52
C SER A 320 0.97 -7.18 -14.98
N VAL A 321 0.18 -7.15 -13.90
CA VAL A 321 -0.49 -8.34 -13.32
C VAL A 321 -1.94 -8.52 -13.77
N GLY A 322 -2.37 -7.82 -14.83
CA GLY A 322 -3.72 -7.96 -15.40
C GLY A 322 -4.82 -7.12 -14.73
N ILE A 323 -4.51 -6.30 -13.73
CA ILE A 323 -5.48 -5.42 -13.06
C ILE A 323 -5.56 -4.08 -13.80
N ARG A 324 -6.77 -3.57 -14.06
CA ARG A 324 -7.00 -2.32 -14.84
C ARG A 324 -7.85 -1.29 -14.12
N LYS A 325 -8.29 -1.61 -12.90
CA LYS A 325 -9.18 -0.80 -12.09
C LYS A 325 -8.67 -0.72 -10.66
N ALA A 326 -8.93 0.37 -9.97
CA ALA A 326 -8.54 0.53 -8.57
C ALA A 326 -9.57 1.33 -7.77
N VAL A 327 -9.53 1.12 -6.46
CA VAL A 327 -10.06 2.02 -5.43
C VAL A 327 -8.87 2.79 -4.88
N LEU A 328 -8.74 4.06 -5.26
CA LEU A 328 -7.71 4.96 -4.76
C LEU A 328 -8.26 5.76 -3.57
N LEU A 329 -8.35 5.07 -2.44
CA LEU A 329 -8.76 5.64 -1.16
C LEU A 329 -7.77 5.23 -0.08
N SER A 330 -7.71 6.02 0.99
CA SER A 330 -7.07 5.62 2.23
C SER A 330 -8.15 5.20 3.24
N PHE A 331 -8.00 4.02 3.84
CA PHE A 331 -8.84 3.55 4.95
C PHE A 331 -8.11 3.57 6.30
N ASP A 332 -6.89 4.10 6.30
CA ASP A 332 -6.05 4.38 7.47
C ASP A 332 -5.67 5.88 7.48
N GLU A 333 -4.73 6.27 8.33
CA GLU A 333 -4.29 7.68 8.46
C GLU A 333 -3.40 8.18 7.30
N SER A 334 -3.22 7.37 6.26
CA SER A 334 -2.40 7.72 5.09
C SER A 334 -3.06 8.73 4.16
N VAL A 335 -2.24 9.34 3.31
CA VAL A 335 -2.65 10.39 2.37
C VAL A 335 -2.49 9.91 0.93
N VAL A 336 -3.57 10.09 0.17
CA VAL A 336 -3.64 9.95 -1.29
C VAL A 336 -4.07 11.29 -1.92
N PRO A 337 -3.78 11.54 -3.20
CA PRO A 337 -4.28 12.73 -3.87
C PRO A 337 -5.81 12.77 -3.86
N VAL A 338 -6.38 13.95 -3.61
CA VAL A 338 -7.83 14.18 -3.54
C VAL A 338 -8.33 14.72 -4.87
N TYR A 339 -9.38 14.09 -5.40
CA TYR A 339 -10.00 14.47 -6.67
C TYR A 339 -11.44 14.92 -6.46
N ARG A 340 -11.92 15.80 -7.35
CA ARG A 340 -13.31 16.28 -7.27
C ARG A 340 -14.29 15.28 -7.88
N VAL A 341 -13.91 14.65 -8.99
CA VAL A 341 -14.72 13.65 -9.67
C VAL A 341 -14.59 12.28 -8.98
N PRO A 342 -15.62 11.41 -9.05
CA PRO A 342 -15.60 10.10 -8.42
C PRO A 342 -14.76 9.05 -9.17
N VAL A 343 -14.49 9.26 -10.47
CA VAL A 343 -13.67 8.38 -11.31
C VAL A 343 -12.63 9.21 -12.05
N ILE A 344 -11.38 8.77 -11.98
CA ILE A 344 -10.24 9.34 -12.71
C ILE A 344 -9.58 8.30 -13.60
N SER A 345 -8.86 8.77 -14.61
CA SER A 345 -7.81 7.98 -15.25
C SER A 345 -6.53 8.23 -14.48
N TRP A 346 -6.06 7.24 -13.73
CA TRP A 346 -4.86 7.34 -12.88
C TRP A 346 -3.63 6.90 -13.67
N PRO A 347 -2.74 7.84 -14.06
CA PRO A 347 -1.54 7.51 -14.82
C PRO A 347 -0.39 7.04 -13.93
N SER A 348 0.46 6.21 -14.53
CA SER A 348 1.83 5.93 -14.10
C SER A 348 2.81 6.76 -14.93
N PRO A 349 4.03 7.05 -14.42
CA PRO A 349 5.07 7.79 -15.15
C PRO A 349 5.42 7.24 -16.55
N ASP A 350 5.22 5.95 -16.81
CA ASP A 350 5.47 5.33 -18.12
C ASP A 350 4.38 5.63 -19.17
N GLY A 351 3.30 6.30 -18.75
CA GLY A 351 2.18 6.67 -19.62
C GLY A 351 1.01 5.68 -19.61
N LYS A 352 1.18 4.47 -19.03
CA LYS A 352 0.05 3.57 -18.75
C LYS A 352 -0.90 4.20 -17.74
N GLN A 353 -2.18 3.88 -17.86
CA GLN A 353 -3.24 4.42 -17.00
C GLN A 353 -4.21 3.31 -16.60
N ILE A 354 -4.83 3.45 -15.44
CA ILE A 354 -5.92 2.61 -14.96
C ILE A 354 -7.09 3.49 -14.49
N GLU A 355 -8.31 2.96 -14.52
CA GLU A 355 -9.45 3.67 -13.95
C GLU A 355 -9.44 3.55 -12.43
N ALA A 356 -9.63 4.66 -11.72
CA ALA A 356 -9.64 4.66 -10.26
C ALA A 356 -10.85 5.38 -9.67
N PHE A 357 -11.53 4.72 -8.73
CA PHE A 357 -12.54 5.31 -7.88
C PHE A 357 -11.90 6.09 -6.73
N THR A 358 -12.35 7.33 -6.48
CA THR A 358 -11.67 8.29 -5.58
C THR A 358 -12.63 8.97 -4.58
N ARG A 359 -13.92 8.63 -4.58
CA ARG A 359 -14.90 9.26 -3.68
C ARG A 359 -14.89 8.61 -2.30
N ALA A 360 -14.63 9.42 -1.27
CA ALA A 360 -14.70 8.96 0.11
C ALA A 360 -16.11 8.44 0.46
N PRO A 361 -16.23 7.22 1.00
CA PRO A 361 -17.52 6.64 1.37
C PRO A 361 -18.01 7.18 2.71
N TYR A 362 -19.32 7.09 2.93
CA TYR A 362 -19.96 7.42 4.20
C TYR A 362 -20.06 6.17 5.11
N PRO A 363 -19.85 6.29 6.43
CA PRO A 363 -19.95 5.15 7.35
C PRO A 363 -21.38 4.61 7.42
N ALA A 364 -21.56 3.31 7.19
CA ALA A 364 -22.87 2.66 7.17
C ALA A 364 -23.47 2.46 8.57
N GLU A 365 -22.65 2.52 9.62
CA GLU A 365 -23.04 2.45 11.02
C GLU A 365 -23.58 3.78 11.57
N SER A 366 -23.25 4.90 10.92
CA SER A 366 -23.53 6.23 11.49
C SER A 366 -24.96 6.70 11.19
N PRO A 367 -25.72 7.16 12.20
CA PRO A 367 -27.02 7.80 11.98
C PRO A 367 -26.90 9.08 11.13
N GLN A 368 -25.74 9.76 11.19
CA GLN A 368 -25.45 10.96 10.39
C GLN A 368 -25.61 10.68 8.89
N THR A 369 -25.21 9.50 8.43
CA THR A 369 -25.22 9.11 7.03
C THR A 369 -26.64 9.13 6.47
N PHE A 370 -27.58 8.52 7.19
CA PHE A 370 -28.97 8.37 6.74
C PHE A 370 -29.78 9.65 6.97
N PHE A 371 -29.48 10.40 8.03
CA PHE A 371 -30.09 11.71 8.27
C PHE A 371 -29.74 12.71 7.17
N HIS A 372 -28.49 12.71 6.69
CA HIS A 372 -28.03 13.60 5.63
C HIS A 372 -28.18 13.02 4.21
N TRP A 373 -28.89 11.90 4.02
CA TRP A 373 -28.90 11.21 2.73
C TRP A 373 -29.43 12.07 1.58
N ALA A 374 -30.52 12.81 1.80
CA ALA A 374 -31.07 13.73 0.79
C ALA A 374 -30.08 14.85 0.43
N HIS A 375 -29.38 15.40 1.41
CA HIS A 375 -28.31 16.38 1.21
C HIS A 375 -27.18 15.81 0.35
N TYR A 376 -26.73 14.58 0.64
CA TYR A 376 -25.68 13.93 -0.14
C TYR A 376 -26.12 13.61 -1.57
N LEU A 377 -27.36 13.15 -1.77
CA LEU A 377 -27.95 12.96 -3.10
C LEU A 377 -27.97 14.26 -3.89
N HIS A 378 -28.49 15.34 -3.31
CA HIS A 378 -28.49 16.66 -3.94
C HIS A 378 -27.08 17.11 -4.34
N LYS A 379 -26.11 16.94 -3.43
CA LYS A 379 -24.71 17.33 -3.69
C LYS A 379 -24.12 16.55 -4.87
N THR A 380 -24.29 15.23 -4.92
CA THR A 380 -23.74 14.43 -6.02
C THR A 380 -24.44 14.70 -7.34
N ILE A 381 -25.77 14.84 -7.34
CA ILE A 381 -26.56 15.21 -8.53
C ILE A 381 -26.09 16.56 -9.10
N SER A 382 -25.72 17.50 -8.23
CA SER A 382 -25.28 18.83 -8.63
C SER A 382 -23.82 18.91 -9.08
N GLN A 383 -22.96 17.99 -8.64
CA GLN A 383 -21.51 18.08 -8.80
C GLN A 383 -20.91 17.04 -9.74
N ASP A 384 -21.47 15.84 -9.78
CA ASP A 384 -20.88 14.69 -10.46
C ASP A 384 -21.49 14.52 -11.86
N HIS A 385 -20.68 14.04 -12.81
CA HIS A 385 -21.20 13.70 -14.14
C HIS A 385 -22.18 12.52 -14.08
N SER A 386 -21.88 11.55 -13.22
CA SER A 386 -22.78 10.47 -12.83
C SER A 386 -22.90 10.49 -11.31
N ALA A 387 -24.11 10.75 -10.82
CA ALA A 387 -24.39 10.82 -9.39
C ALA A 387 -23.97 9.52 -8.70
N THR A 388 -23.05 9.60 -7.74
CA THR A 388 -22.41 8.46 -7.10
C THR A 388 -22.26 8.67 -5.60
N LEU A 389 -22.75 7.71 -4.82
CA LEU A 389 -22.52 7.62 -3.38
C LEU A 389 -21.93 6.26 -3.03
N ALA A 390 -21.13 6.22 -1.96
CA ALA A 390 -20.58 4.98 -1.45
C ALA A 390 -20.81 4.89 0.07
N LEU A 391 -21.11 3.69 0.54
CA LEU A 391 -21.17 3.33 1.96
C LEU A 391 -19.96 2.47 2.32
N LEU A 392 -19.48 2.62 3.56
CA LEU A 392 -18.38 1.84 4.12
C LEU A 392 -18.82 1.14 5.40
N HIS A 393 -18.71 -0.18 5.40
CA HIS A 393 -18.84 -1.03 6.58
C HIS A 393 -17.45 -1.29 7.15
N ALA A 394 -16.87 -0.30 7.85
CA ALA A 394 -15.51 -0.40 8.37
C ALA A 394 -15.42 -1.23 9.66
N LYS A 395 -16.33 -0.99 10.61
CA LYS A 395 -16.40 -1.66 11.92
C LYS A 395 -17.85 -1.86 12.33
N GLY A 396 -18.13 -2.92 13.09
CA GLY A 396 -19.46 -3.18 13.63
C GLY A 396 -20.52 -3.53 12.58
N ARG A 397 -21.79 -3.45 12.99
CA ARG A 397 -22.97 -3.65 12.13
C ARG A 397 -23.45 -2.29 11.62
N ALA A 398 -24.03 -2.27 10.42
CA ALA A 398 -24.69 -1.09 9.89
C ALA A 398 -25.82 -0.61 10.81
N GLY A 399 -26.14 0.68 10.75
CA GLY A 399 -27.27 1.25 11.46
C GLY A 399 -28.59 0.71 10.89
N PRO A 400 -29.68 0.67 11.68
CA PRO A 400 -30.94 0.02 11.25
C PRO A 400 -31.60 0.65 10.02
N TRP A 401 -31.30 1.92 9.70
CA TRP A 401 -31.82 2.59 8.51
C TRP A 401 -31.19 2.07 7.21
N TYR A 402 -30.03 1.45 7.31
CA TYR A 402 -29.46 0.70 6.20
C TYR A 402 -30.39 -0.45 5.79
N ASP A 403 -30.94 -1.18 6.76
CA ASP A 403 -31.88 -2.27 6.50
C ASP A 403 -33.20 -1.76 5.92
N ASP A 404 -33.69 -0.61 6.39
CA ASP A 404 -34.86 0.05 5.81
C ASP A 404 -34.61 0.44 4.35
N PHE A 405 -33.40 0.91 4.04
CA PHE A 405 -33.02 1.24 2.68
C PHE A 405 -32.88 -0.02 1.80
N LEU A 406 -32.31 -1.11 2.31
CA LEU A 406 -32.29 -2.39 1.61
C LEU A 406 -33.70 -2.92 1.33
N GLU A 407 -34.63 -2.76 2.27
CA GLU A 407 -36.02 -3.16 2.09
C GLU A 407 -36.72 -2.29 1.04
N LEU A 408 -36.49 -0.97 1.03
CA LEU A 408 -36.96 -0.08 -0.04
C LEU A 408 -36.45 -0.55 -1.42
N CYS A 409 -35.19 -0.99 -1.49
CA CYS A 409 -34.57 -1.46 -2.75
C CYS A 409 -35.24 -2.71 -3.33
N ARG A 410 -35.99 -3.48 -2.52
CA ARG A 410 -36.76 -4.64 -3.02
C ARG A 410 -37.93 -4.22 -3.92
N PHE A 411 -38.42 -2.99 -3.78
CA PHE A 411 -39.46 -2.43 -4.62
C PHE A 411 -38.90 -1.69 -5.85
N GLY A 412 -37.63 -1.25 -5.81
CA GLY A 412 -36.96 -0.65 -6.96
C GLY A 412 -35.83 0.31 -6.57
N PRO A 413 -35.14 0.92 -7.55
CA PRO A 413 -34.01 1.83 -7.32
C PRO A 413 -34.49 3.27 -7.01
N ILE A 414 -35.38 3.44 -6.02
CA ILE A 414 -35.99 4.75 -5.70
C ILE A 414 -34.90 5.80 -5.43
N LEU A 415 -33.90 5.46 -4.60
CA LEU A 415 -32.82 6.37 -4.19
C LEU A 415 -31.49 6.09 -4.90
N GLY A 416 -31.48 5.19 -5.89
CA GLY A 416 -30.29 4.78 -6.64
C GLY A 416 -30.18 3.26 -6.78
N GLN A 417 -29.22 2.83 -7.61
CA GLN A 417 -28.96 1.44 -7.93
C GLN A 417 -27.62 0.99 -7.33
N TRP A 418 -27.66 -0.10 -6.56
CA TRP A 418 -26.45 -0.77 -6.07
C TRP A 418 -25.66 -1.40 -7.22
N ALA A 419 -24.34 -1.18 -7.25
CA ALA A 419 -23.45 -1.74 -8.26
C ALA A 419 -22.19 -2.38 -7.66
N THR A 420 -21.69 -3.39 -8.35
CA THR A 420 -20.31 -3.86 -8.16
C THR A 420 -19.33 -2.86 -8.78
N MET A 421 -18.12 -2.78 -8.26
CA MET A 421 -17.12 -1.79 -8.62
C MET A 421 -16.70 -1.89 -10.09
N SER A 422 -16.55 -3.10 -10.61
CA SER A 422 -16.28 -3.37 -12.02
C SER A 422 -17.41 -2.89 -12.91
N ARG A 423 -18.67 -3.18 -12.54
CA ARG A 423 -19.84 -2.71 -13.28
C ARG A 423 -19.89 -1.18 -13.29
N TYR A 424 -19.73 -0.57 -12.12
CA TYR A 424 -19.69 0.88 -11.97
C TYR A 424 -18.59 1.53 -12.83
N LEU A 425 -17.35 1.06 -12.74
CA LEU A 425 -16.22 1.61 -13.51
C LEU A 425 -16.32 1.33 -15.02
N ASN A 426 -17.10 0.33 -15.46
CA ASN A 426 -17.39 0.13 -16.88
C ASN A 426 -18.44 1.12 -17.41
N GLU A 427 -19.40 1.52 -16.57
CA GLU A 427 -20.53 2.37 -16.96
C GLU A 427 -20.22 3.87 -16.77
N VAL A 428 -19.43 4.22 -15.75
CA VAL A 428 -19.09 5.61 -15.42
C VAL A 428 -17.72 5.96 -15.97
N LEU A 429 -17.72 6.86 -16.97
CA LEU A 429 -16.51 7.35 -17.61
C LEU A 429 -15.68 8.21 -16.66
N SER A 430 -14.36 8.21 -16.87
CA SER A 430 -13.45 9.11 -16.18
C SER A 430 -13.84 10.59 -16.42
N GLY A 431 -14.09 11.31 -15.32
CA GLY A 431 -14.42 12.73 -15.35
C GLY A 431 -13.19 13.64 -15.40
N GLU A 432 -11.99 13.10 -15.15
CA GLU A 432 -10.75 13.86 -15.07
C GLU A 432 -9.55 12.99 -15.51
N TYR A 433 -8.69 13.58 -16.34
CA TYR A 433 -7.38 13.01 -16.67
C TYR A 433 -6.37 13.58 -15.68
N ALA A 434 -6.06 12.83 -14.62
CA ALA A 434 -5.05 13.21 -13.65
C ALA A 434 -3.67 13.24 -14.32
N SER A 435 -2.78 14.12 -13.86
CA SER A 435 -1.35 14.03 -14.20
C SER A 435 -0.66 12.94 -13.38
N ALA A 436 0.47 12.41 -13.86
CA ALA A 436 1.32 11.53 -13.05
C ALA A 436 1.67 12.22 -11.72
N GLY A 437 1.24 11.60 -10.63
CA GLY A 437 1.48 12.11 -9.28
C GLY A 437 2.98 12.11 -8.95
N SER A 438 3.38 13.06 -8.13
CA SER A 438 4.71 13.04 -7.50
C SER A 438 4.74 11.99 -6.40
N ALA A 439 5.94 11.64 -5.92
CA ALA A 439 6.06 10.78 -4.76
C ALA A 439 5.45 11.42 -3.50
N ASP A 440 5.45 12.76 -3.38
CA ASP A 440 4.97 13.47 -2.19
C ASP A 440 3.44 13.45 -2.05
N ASP A 441 2.71 13.13 -3.13
CA ASP A 441 1.26 13.00 -3.12
C ASP A 441 0.78 11.71 -2.44
N PHE A 442 1.68 10.75 -2.24
CA PHE A 442 1.41 9.45 -1.61
C PHE A 442 2.22 9.32 -0.32
N ARG A 443 1.55 9.23 0.82
CA ARG A 443 2.22 9.23 2.14
C ARG A 443 1.59 8.22 3.08
N GLY A 444 2.40 7.30 3.59
CA GLY A 444 2.01 6.41 4.69
C GLY A 444 2.43 6.97 6.05
N GLU A 445 1.91 6.38 7.12
CA GLU A 445 2.30 6.67 8.52
C GLU A 445 3.08 5.50 9.14
N TYR A 446 3.86 4.78 8.33
CA TYR A 446 4.44 3.48 8.67
C TYR A 446 5.33 3.50 9.92
N LEU A 447 6.14 4.53 10.15
CA LEU A 447 6.96 4.60 11.37
C LEU A 447 6.09 4.69 12.63
N ASN A 448 5.03 5.50 12.59
CA ASN A 448 4.11 5.65 13.72
C ASN A 448 3.33 4.36 13.94
N GLU A 449 2.82 3.74 12.88
CA GLU A 449 2.14 2.44 12.95
C GLU A 449 3.00 1.37 13.62
N ARG A 450 4.27 1.22 13.18
CA ARG A 450 5.16 0.18 13.71
C ARG A 450 5.52 0.41 15.18
N ILE A 451 5.71 1.66 15.60
CA ILE A 451 6.03 1.97 17.00
C ILE A 451 4.81 1.85 17.89
N ASN A 452 3.65 2.38 17.49
CA ASN A 452 2.40 2.22 18.23
C ASN A 452 1.96 0.75 18.32
N GLY A 453 2.27 -0.04 17.29
CA GLY A 453 2.11 -1.49 17.28
C GLY A 453 3.15 -2.26 18.10
N HIS A 454 4.10 -1.57 18.74
CA HIS A 454 5.19 -2.15 19.54
C HIS A 454 6.02 -3.19 18.77
N LEU A 455 6.16 -3.01 17.46
CA LEU A 455 6.93 -3.92 16.62
C LEU A 455 8.42 -3.76 16.89
N GLU A 456 9.12 -4.88 16.99
CA GLU A 456 10.57 -4.86 17.04
C GLU A 456 11.16 -4.44 15.68
N HIS A 457 12.32 -3.78 15.73
CA HIS A 457 13.04 -3.37 14.52
C HIS A 457 12.22 -2.48 13.56
N PRO A 458 11.61 -1.38 14.04
CA PRO A 458 10.73 -0.54 13.25
C PRO A 458 11.43 0.05 12.02
N VAL A 459 12.76 0.22 12.02
CA VAL A 459 13.50 0.76 10.86
C VAL A 459 14.42 -0.28 10.22
N SER A 460 15.12 -1.10 11.03
CA SER A 460 16.11 -2.05 10.52
C SER A 460 15.49 -3.28 9.85
N TRP A 461 14.19 -3.56 10.08
CA TRP A 461 13.48 -4.61 9.38
C TRP A 461 13.49 -4.40 7.84
N PHE A 462 13.28 -3.18 7.35
CA PHE A 462 13.31 -2.87 5.91
C PHE A 462 14.68 -3.13 5.29
N ALA A 463 15.76 -2.73 5.98
CA ALA A 463 17.13 -2.97 5.52
C ALA A 463 17.48 -4.47 5.47
N ARG A 464 16.92 -5.28 6.37
CA ARG A 464 17.05 -6.75 6.36
C ARG A 464 16.22 -7.36 5.24
N GLN A 465 14.98 -6.90 5.05
CA GLN A 465 14.08 -7.36 4.00
C GLN A 465 14.69 -7.12 2.61
N GLN A 466 15.26 -5.93 2.36
CA GLN A 466 15.94 -5.57 1.11
C GLN A 466 17.09 -6.55 0.80
N ARG A 467 17.94 -6.85 1.80
CA ARG A 467 19.05 -7.81 1.66
C ARG A 467 18.56 -9.24 1.46
N LEU A 468 17.54 -9.66 2.21
CA LEU A 468 16.92 -10.98 2.07
C LEU A 468 16.36 -11.16 0.65
N ARG A 469 15.64 -10.16 0.14
CA ARG A 469 15.14 -10.17 -1.24
C ARG A 469 16.29 -10.32 -2.24
N ARG A 470 17.41 -9.61 -2.04
CA ARG A 470 18.57 -9.74 -2.94
C ARG A 470 19.26 -11.09 -2.86
N ARG A 471 19.23 -11.78 -1.72
CA ARG A 471 19.70 -13.17 -1.60
C ARG A 471 18.86 -14.12 -2.45
N LEU A 472 17.53 -14.04 -2.33
CA LEU A 472 16.59 -14.82 -3.16
C LEU A 472 16.80 -14.57 -4.65
N ASP A 473 16.83 -13.30 -5.05
CA ASP A 473 17.01 -12.95 -6.46
C ASP A 473 18.41 -13.31 -6.98
N THR A 474 19.44 -13.30 -6.13
CA THR A 474 20.76 -13.82 -6.48
C THR A 474 20.69 -15.30 -6.77
N ALA A 475 20.06 -16.11 -5.91
CA ALA A 475 19.92 -17.54 -6.13
C ALA A 475 19.13 -17.85 -7.41
N TRP A 476 18.03 -17.14 -7.66
CA TRP A 476 17.29 -17.20 -8.93
C TRP A 476 18.17 -16.85 -10.13
N THR A 477 18.96 -15.78 -10.01
CA THR A 477 19.86 -15.34 -11.07
C THR A 477 20.89 -16.42 -11.38
N LEU A 478 21.57 -16.98 -10.38
CA LEU A 478 22.57 -18.03 -10.58
C LEU A 478 21.97 -19.28 -11.22
N ALA A 479 20.75 -19.67 -10.82
CA ALA A 479 20.01 -20.77 -11.44
C ALA A 479 19.70 -20.47 -12.92
N ALA A 480 19.26 -19.24 -13.23
CA ALA A 480 18.99 -18.80 -14.60
C ALA A 480 20.25 -18.75 -15.47
N LEU A 481 21.37 -18.25 -14.92
CA LEU A 481 22.67 -18.25 -15.58
C LEU A 481 23.14 -19.67 -15.89
N ASN A 482 22.98 -20.60 -14.93
CA ASN A 482 23.29 -22.00 -15.12
C ASN A 482 22.40 -22.64 -16.20
N ARG A 483 21.08 -22.39 -16.17
CA ARG A 483 20.14 -22.84 -17.21
C ARG A 483 20.53 -22.31 -18.59
N GLY A 484 20.85 -21.02 -18.69
CA GLY A 484 21.32 -20.40 -19.93
C GLY A 484 22.58 -21.07 -20.47
N LEU A 485 23.53 -21.44 -19.61
CA LEU A 485 24.80 -22.03 -20.02
C LEU A 485 24.75 -23.56 -20.29
N VAL A 486 23.89 -24.30 -19.57
CA VAL A 486 23.78 -25.77 -19.65
C VAL A 486 22.67 -26.23 -20.59
N GLY A 487 21.59 -25.45 -20.68
CA GLY A 487 20.37 -25.76 -21.40
C GLY A 487 19.55 -26.90 -20.79
N ARG A 488 18.88 -27.70 -21.63
CA ARG A 488 18.00 -28.83 -21.20
C ARG A 488 18.66 -29.87 -20.30
N LYS A 489 20.00 -29.92 -20.26
CA LYS A 489 20.76 -30.85 -19.40
C LYS A 489 20.90 -30.37 -17.96
N ASP A 490 20.37 -29.20 -17.62
CA ASP A 490 20.37 -28.68 -16.26
C ASP A 490 19.52 -29.57 -15.33
N SER A 491 20.21 -30.25 -14.42
CA SER A 491 19.63 -31.16 -13.43
C SER A 491 19.40 -30.50 -12.07
N LEU A 492 19.77 -29.23 -11.89
CA LEU A 492 19.79 -28.58 -10.57
C LEU A 492 18.38 -28.44 -9.97
N ARG A 493 17.36 -28.29 -10.82
CA ARG A 493 15.91 -28.28 -10.48
C ARG A 493 15.59 -27.49 -9.19
N LEU A 494 16.18 -26.30 -9.03
CA LEU A 494 15.97 -25.46 -7.84
C LEU A 494 14.66 -24.69 -7.87
N ASP A 495 13.96 -24.65 -9.00
CA ASP A 495 12.81 -23.78 -9.22
C ASP A 495 11.73 -23.94 -8.14
N GLU A 496 11.37 -25.18 -7.81
CA GLU A 496 10.35 -25.48 -6.78
C GLU A 496 10.82 -25.08 -5.37
N ARG A 497 12.08 -25.41 -5.02
CA ARG A 497 12.68 -25.06 -3.71
C ARG A 497 12.84 -23.56 -3.54
N LEU A 498 13.25 -22.85 -4.59
CA LEU A 498 13.35 -21.40 -4.60
C LEU A 498 11.99 -20.74 -4.51
N THR A 499 10.98 -21.26 -5.20
CA THR A 499 9.60 -20.77 -5.08
C THR A 499 9.08 -20.94 -3.67
N ALA A 500 9.33 -22.10 -3.03
CA ALA A 500 8.93 -22.35 -1.65
C ALA A 500 9.66 -21.42 -0.66
N ALA A 501 10.98 -21.23 -0.83
CA ALA A 501 11.77 -20.34 0.02
C ALA A 501 11.37 -18.85 -0.17
N GLU A 502 11.06 -18.44 -1.41
CA GLU A 502 10.53 -17.10 -1.71
C GLU A 502 9.15 -16.90 -1.08
N ASP A 503 8.25 -17.86 -1.21
CA ASP A 503 6.93 -17.82 -0.59
C ASP A 503 7.01 -17.73 0.93
N ASP A 504 7.85 -18.54 1.59
CA ASP A 504 8.03 -18.50 3.04
C ASP A 504 8.59 -17.15 3.52
N ALA A 505 9.63 -16.66 2.85
CA ALA A 505 10.27 -15.38 3.15
C ALA A 505 9.30 -14.20 2.99
N GLU A 506 8.55 -14.17 1.90
CA GLU A 506 7.67 -13.05 1.58
C GLU A 506 6.36 -13.06 2.40
N LYS A 507 5.85 -14.24 2.78
CA LYS A 507 4.70 -14.37 3.68
C LYS A 507 5.01 -13.93 5.11
N THR A 508 6.17 -14.35 5.63
CA THR A 508 6.55 -14.11 7.03
C THR A 508 7.31 -12.81 7.24
N GLY A 509 7.95 -12.29 6.18
CA GLY A 509 8.90 -11.18 6.30
C GLY A 509 10.16 -11.56 7.07
N ALA A 510 10.44 -12.86 7.22
CA ALA A 510 11.57 -13.40 7.97
C ALA A 510 12.54 -14.16 7.05
N ASP A 511 13.79 -14.29 7.49
CA ASP A 511 14.79 -15.08 6.77
C ASP A 511 14.41 -16.57 6.85
N PRO A 512 14.20 -17.27 5.71
CA PRO A 512 13.91 -18.71 5.67
C PRO A 512 15.10 -19.56 6.17
N GLY A 513 16.23 -18.92 6.51
CA GLY A 513 17.28 -19.48 7.33
C GLY A 513 18.22 -20.38 6.53
N ALA A 514 18.42 -21.60 7.04
CA ALA A 514 19.44 -22.52 6.51
C ALA A 514 19.15 -23.00 5.08
N GLU A 515 17.88 -23.19 4.72
CA GLU A 515 17.52 -23.72 3.40
C GLU A 515 17.92 -22.78 2.27
N LEU A 516 17.68 -21.47 2.42
CA LEU A 516 18.11 -20.49 1.41
C LEU A 516 19.64 -20.49 1.26
N ALA A 517 20.40 -20.58 2.36
CA ALA A 517 21.86 -20.67 2.30
C ALA A 517 22.34 -21.93 1.57
N VAL A 518 21.65 -23.06 1.73
CA VAL A 518 21.92 -24.30 0.98
C VAL A 518 21.67 -24.08 -0.50
N ILE A 519 20.51 -23.54 -0.87
CA ILE A 519 20.14 -23.27 -2.27
C ILE A 519 21.12 -22.29 -2.93
N GLU A 520 21.48 -21.19 -2.25
CA GLU A 520 22.47 -20.21 -2.72
C GLU A 520 23.80 -20.90 -3.05
N LYS A 521 24.27 -21.76 -2.15
CA LYS A 521 25.52 -22.51 -2.32
C LYS A 521 25.44 -23.50 -3.47
N GLU A 522 24.36 -24.26 -3.59
CA GLU A 522 24.13 -25.21 -4.69
C GLU A 522 24.10 -24.51 -6.04
N ALA A 523 23.36 -23.40 -6.16
CA ALA A 523 23.29 -22.60 -7.38
C ALA A 523 24.66 -22.03 -7.78
N ALA A 524 25.40 -21.48 -6.82
CA ALA A 524 26.73 -20.94 -7.04
C ALA A 524 27.73 -22.03 -7.46
N LEU A 525 27.75 -23.17 -6.78
CA LEU A 525 28.63 -24.30 -7.09
C LEU A 525 28.35 -24.88 -8.47
N ALA A 526 27.09 -25.11 -8.82
CA ALA A 526 26.73 -25.66 -10.12
C ALA A 526 27.17 -24.76 -11.28
N LEU A 527 26.94 -23.44 -11.15
CA LEU A 527 27.40 -22.49 -12.15
C LEU A 527 28.93 -22.46 -12.24
N ALA A 528 29.63 -22.46 -11.10
CA ALA A 528 31.09 -22.47 -11.05
C ALA A 528 31.71 -23.73 -11.67
N GLU A 529 31.18 -24.90 -11.34
CA GLU A 529 31.60 -26.18 -11.92
C GLU A 529 31.44 -26.16 -13.44
N ARG A 530 30.34 -25.58 -13.93
CA ARG A 530 30.09 -25.46 -15.35
C ARG A 530 31.08 -24.49 -16.02
N LEU A 531 31.30 -23.31 -15.45
CA LEU A 531 32.26 -22.32 -15.94
C LEU A 531 33.70 -22.88 -15.98
N GLN A 532 34.09 -23.64 -14.95
CA GLN A 532 35.42 -24.23 -14.80
C GLN A 532 35.53 -25.66 -15.33
N ALA A 533 34.54 -26.16 -16.10
CA ALA A 533 34.54 -27.54 -16.59
C ALA A 533 35.77 -27.89 -17.47
N ARG A 534 36.35 -26.88 -18.12
CA ARG A 534 37.56 -26.99 -18.96
C ARG A 534 38.76 -26.24 -18.37
N ALA A 535 38.68 -25.79 -17.13
CA ALA A 535 39.79 -25.14 -16.45
C ALA A 535 40.85 -26.18 -16.08
N ALA A 536 42.12 -25.76 -16.04
CA ALA A 536 43.19 -26.63 -15.56
C ALA A 536 43.02 -26.93 -14.06
N ALA A 537 43.34 -28.17 -13.69
CA ALA A 537 43.37 -28.62 -12.30
C ALA A 537 44.60 -28.05 -11.55
N ASP A 538 44.60 -28.17 -10.23
CA ASP A 538 45.71 -27.83 -9.33
C ASP A 538 46.18 -26.36 -9.43
N MET A 539 45.25 -25.46 -9.74
CA MET A 539 45.46 -24.01 -9.75
C MET A 539 44.46 -23.35 -8.79
N PRO A 540 44.73 -23.35 -7.48
CA PRO A 540 43.78 -22.87 -6.48
C PRO A 540 43.49 -21.37 -6.62
N GLY A 541 42.22 -21.02 -6.49
CA GLY A 541 41.74 -19.65 -6.63
C GLY A 541 40.40 -19.40 -5.95
N TYR A 542 39.88 -18.21 -6.22
CA TYR A 542 38.54 -17.78 -5.86
C TYR A 542 37.78 -17.36 -7.11
N LEU A 543 36.57 -17.88 -7.27
CA LEU A 543 35.64 -17.47 -8.32
C LEU A 543 34.54 -16.60 -7.71
N LEU A 544 34.39 -15.40 -8.24
CA LEU A 544 33.35 -14.44 -7.91
C LEU A 544 32.26 -14.49 -8.99
N LEU A 545 31.01 -14.41 -8.56
CA LEU A 545 29.85 -14.35 -9.45
C LEU A 545 29.11 -13.02 -9.22
N ASN A 546 28.78 -12.32 -10.29
CA ASN A 546 28.02 -11.07 -10.21
C ASN A 546 26.59 -11.27 -10.73
N PRO A 547 25.58 -11.26 -9.85
CA PRO A 547 24.18 -11.40 -10.24
C PRO A 547 23.55 -10.09 -10.77
N CYS A 548 24.26 -8.96 -10.74
CA CYS A 548 23.72 -7.68 -11.23
C CYS A 548 23.95 -7.50 -12.74
N SER A 549 23.07 -6.76 -13.41
CA SER A 549 23.20 -6.39 -14.84
C SER A 549 24.22 -5.28 -15.14
N PHE A 550 25.03 -4.90 -14.15
CA PHE A 550 26.09 -3.90 -14.30
C PHE A 550 27.39 -4.41 -13.67
N THR A 551 28.52 -3.91 -14.17
CA THR A 551 29.85 -4.24 -13.66
C THR A 551 30.00 -3.78 -12.21
N ARG A 552 30.51 -4.66 -11.34
CA ARG A 552 30.75 -4.36 -9.93
C ARG A 552 32.24 -4.36 -9.62
N ARG A 553 32.69 -3.35 -8.88
CA ARG A 553 33.98 -3.37 -8.20
C ARG A 553 33.77 -3.86 -6.78
N VAL A 554 34.00 -5.14 -6.57
CA VAL A 554 33.76 -5.85 -5.32
C VAL A 554 34.96 -5.70 -4.42
N ALA A 555 34.74 -5.16 -3.22
CA ALA A 555 35.77 -5.13 -2.18
C ALA A 555 35.68 -6.39 -1.33
N LEU A 556 36.82 -7.05 -1.12
CA LEU A 556 36.92 -8.27 -0.33
C LEU A 556 38.00 -8.11 0.74
N GLU A 557 37.74 -8.71 1.89
CA GLU A 557 38.76 -9.00 2.90
C GLU A 557 38.82 -10.53 3.03
N LEU A 558 39.92 -11.15 2.59
CA LEU A 558 40.09 -12.61 2.53
C LEU A 558 41.28 -13.06 3.36
N ASP A 559 41.14 -14.20 4.03
CA ASP A 559 42.23 -14.86 4.74
C ASP A 559 42.87 -15.94 3.86
N GLY A 560 44.10 -16.36 4.20
CA GLY A 560 44.73 -17.53 3.58
C GLY A 560 45.23 -17.32 2.14
N ILE A 561 45.52 -16.08 1.74
CA ILE A 561 46.20 -15.76 0.48
C ILE A 561 47.71 -15.98 0.64
N GLY A 562 48.28 -16.87 -0.18
CA GLY A 562 49.66 -17.37 -0.08
C GLY A 562 50.76 -16.42 -0.59
N GLY A 563 50.54 -15.11 -0.55
CA GLY A 563 51.50 -14.09 -1.00
C GLY A 563 50.89 -13.01 -1.90
N PRO A 564 51.68 -12.00 -2.33
CA PRO A 564 51.18 -10.91 -3.16
C PRO A 564 50.66 -11.38 -4.52
N LEU A 565 49.44 -10.96 -4.89
CA LEU A 565 48.86 -11.26 -6.19
C LEU A 565 49.22 -10.15 -7.21
N PRO A 566 49.48 -10.49 -8.49
CA PRO A 566 49.78 -9.51 -9.53
C PRO A 566 48.55 -8.64 -9.83
N LEU A 567 48.76 -7.32 -9.94
CA LEU A 567 47.73 -6.39 -10.41
C LEU A 567 47.53 -6.55 -11.92
N ALA A 568 46.62 -7.43 -12.29
CA ALA A 568 46.14 -7.66 -13.65
C ALA A 568 44.63 -7.88 -13.63
N GLU A 569 43.95 -7.70 -14.76
CA GLU A 569 42.52 -7.99 -14.87
C GLU A 569 42.22 -9.42 -14.38
N PRO A 570 41.26 -9.62 -13.46
CA PRO A 570 40.24 -8.67 -12.95
C PRO A 570 40.60 -7.92 -11.64
N LEU A 571 41.80 -8.10 -11.09
CA LEU A 571 42.25 -7.52 -9.81
C LEU A 571 42.73 -6.06 -9.98
N LYS A 572 41.96 -5.11 -9.42
CA LYS A 572 42.23 -3.66 -9.51
C LYS A 572 43.08 -3.11 -8.37
N ALA A 573 42.94 -3.70 -7.18
CA ALA A 573 43.70 -3.31 -6.00
C ALA A 573 43.98 -4.53 -5.12
N PHE A 574 45.15 -4.54 -4.50
CA PHE A 574 45.61 -5.62 -3.62
C PHE A 574 46.42 -5.03 -2.47
N GLN A 575 46.18 -5.52 -1.27
CA GLN A 575 46.94 -5.23 -0.06
C GLN A 575 46.98 -6.51 0.77
N LEU A 576 48.14 -6.84 1.34
CA LEU A 576 48.29 -7.97 2.25
C LEU A 576 48.87 -7.45 3.57
N ASP A 577 48.08 -7.53 4.64
CA ASP A 577 48.49 -7.14 5.99
C ASP A 577 48.46 -8.39 6.89
N GLY A 578 49.62 -9.01 7.12
CA GLY A 578 49.68 -10.29 7.82
C GLY A 578 49.06 -11.41 6.99
N ASP A 579 48.04 -12.07 7.53
CA ASP A 579 47.25 -13.12 6.88
C ASP A 579 46.03 -12.59 6.11
N LYS A 580 45.71 -11.30 6.26
CA LYS A 580 44.51 -10.68 5.72
C LYS A 580 44.81 -9.93 4.43
N ALA A 581 44.27 -10.44 3.32
CA ALA A 581 44.31 -9.80 2.02
C ALA A 581 43.08 -8.89 1.82
N ARG A 582 43.29 -7.69 1.32
CA ARG A 582 42.25 -6.73 0.94
C ARG A 582 42.31 -6.47 -0.55
N LEU A 583 41.23 -6.75 -1.24
CA LEU A 583 41.18 -6.84 -2.69
C LEU A 583 40.06 -5.97 -3.23
N VAL A 584 40.27 -5.40 -4.42
CA VAL A 584 39.20 -4.87 -5.24
C VAL A 584 39.21 -5.60 -6.57
N VAL A 585 38.14 -6.36 -6.84
CA VAL A 585 37.99 -7.18 -8.05
C VAL A 585 36.87 -6.59 -8.90
N GLU A 586 37.13 -6.37 -10.18
CA GLU A 586 36.11 -5.96 -11.14
C GLU A 586 35.42 -7.19 -11.72
N VAL A 587 34.13 -7.33 -11.49
CA VAL A 587 33.34 -8.47 -11.93
C VAL A 587 32.32 -7.97 -12.96
N PRO A 588 32.38 -8.46 -14.22
CA PRO A 588 31.43 -8.09 -15.27
C PRO A 588 29.97 -8.33 -14.88
N ALA A 589 29.05 -7.60 -15.51
CA ALA A 589 27.60 -7.82 -15.37
C ALA A 589 27.22 -9.28 -15.68
N LEU A 590 26.31 -9.87 -14.89
CA LEU A 590 25.77 -11.24 -15.09
C LEU A 590 26.87 -12.26 -15.44
N GLY A 591 27.97 -12.17 -14.71
CA GLY A 591 29.25 -12.74 -15.11
C GLY A 591 30.07 -13.25 -13.94
N PHE A 592 31.36 -13.47 -14.20
CA PHE A 592 32.29 -14.01 -13.24
C PHE A 592 33.66 -13.34 -13.31
N ALA A 593 34.41 -13.48 -12.22
CA ALA A 593 35.83 -13.12 -12.12
C ALA A 593 36.57 -14.17 -11.29
N TRP A 594 37.71 -14.64 -11.76
CA TRP A 594 38.58 -15.58 -11.08
C TRP A 594 39.87 -14.87 -10.66
N ILE A 595 40.30 -15.10 -9.42
CA ILE A 595 41.58 -14.62 -8.89
C ILE A 595 42.36 -15.80 -8.27
N PRO A 596 43.70 -15.81 -8.38
CA PRO A 596 44.53 -16.85 -7.76
C PRO A 596 44.53 -16.73 -6.23
N ARG A 597 44.67 -17.86 -5.52
CA ARG A 597 44.84 -17.90 -4.05
C ARG A 597 46.30 -17.71 -3.63
N ASN A 598 47.23 -18.06 -4.51
CA ASN A 598 48.66 -17.96 -4.26
C ASN A 598 49.30 -17.01 -5.26
N GLY A 599 50.15 -16.11 -4.77
CA GLY A 599 51.00 -15.29 -5.61
C GLY A 599 52.18 -16.08 -6.17
N ASP A 600 52.80 -15.57 -7.22
CA ASP A 600 54.05 -16.16 -7.72
C ASP A 600 55.15 -16.06 -6.64
N PRO A 601 55.98 -17.10 -6.47
CA PRO A 601 57.09 -17.05 -5.51
C PRO A 601 58.01 -15.85 -5.77
N GLY A 602 58.14 -14.96 -4.78
CA GLY A 602 58.96 -13.75 -4.88
C GLY A 602 58.30 -12.55 -5.56
N ALA A 603 57.00 -12.61 -5.87
CA ALA A 603 56.26 -11.46 -6.36
C ALA A 603 56.29 -10.28 -5.37
N ALA A 604 56.63 -9.10 -5.85
CA ALA A 604 56.64 -7.88 -5.04
C ALA A 604 55.20 -7.44 -4.72
N ALA A 605 54.98 -6.97 -3.49
CA ALA A 605 53.71 -6.34 -3.13
C ALA A 605 53.45 -5.10 -4.00
N PRO A 606 52.23 -4.92 -4.51
CA PRO A 606 51.92 -3.75 -5.31
C PRO A 606 52.11 -2.46 -4.50
N GLY A 607 52.78 -1.48 -5.12
CA GLY A 607 53.03 -0.18 -4.50
C GLY A 607 51.76 0.66 -4.33
N SER A 608 51.80 1.58 -3.37
CA SER A 608 50.72 2.56 -3.17
C SER A 608 50.78 3.66 -4.22
N ARG A 609 49.70 3.82 -4.99
CA ARG A 609 49.55 4.92 -5.96
C ARG A 609 49.12 6.23 -5.29
N MET A 610 48.45 6.13 -4.14
CA MET A 610 48.01 7.26 -3.35
C MET A 610 47.83 6.86 -1.89
N ARG A 611 48.00 7.83 -0.99
CA ARG A 611 47.69 7.64 0.42
C ARG A 611 46.16 7.68 0.61
N LEU A 612 45.54 6.50 0.78
CA LEU A 612 44.08 6.36 0.91
C LEU A 612 43.53 6.84 2.26
N ALA A 613 44.36 6.88 3.29
CA ALA A 613 44.00 7.51 4.56
C ALA A 613 45.18 8.22 5.24
N ASP A 614 44.88 9.31 5.93
CA ASP A 614 45.77 10.02 6.84
C ASP A 614 45.00 10.41 8.11
N GLU A 615 45.67 11.10 9.06
CA GLU A 615 45.22 11.33 10.45
C GLU A 615 43.72 11.61 10.60
N LYS A 616 43.13 12.37 9.67
CA LYS A 616 41.71 12.75 9.70
C LYS A 616 41.00 12.63 8.35
N THR A 617 41.60 11.98 7.36
CA THR A 617 41.06 11.94 6.00
C THR A 617 41.05 10.53 5.46
N VAL A 618 39.98 10.17 4.76
CA VAL A 618 39.92 8.98 3.91
C VAL A 618 39.57 9.40 2.48
N ARG A 619 40.26 8.87 1.48
CA ARG A 619 40.17 9.33 0.08
C ARG A 619 40.46 8.21 -0.91
N ASN A 620 39.99 8.37 -2.14
CA ASN A 620 40.38 7.58 -3.30
C ASN A 620 40.36 8.46 -4.56
N GLU A 621 40.38 7.88 -5.77
CA GLU A 621 40.36 8.69 -7.01
C GLU A 621 39.06 9.49 -7.26
N PHE A 622 37.99 9.25 -6.51
CA PHE A 622 36.69 9.91 -6.71
C PHE A 622 36.45 11.05 -5.72
N PHE A 623 36.83 10.88 -4.46
CA PHE A 623 36.51 11.82 -3.40
C PHE A 623 37.59 11.91 -2.31
N GLU A 624 37.45 12.95 -1.50
CA GLU A 624 38.14 13.14 -0.22
C GLU A 624 37.09 13.38 0.88
N ALA A 625 37.14 12.57 1.93
CA ALA A 625 36.28 12.67 3.10
C ALA A 625 37.12 13.04 4.34
N GLU A 626 36.82 14.19 4.94
CA GLU A 626 37.50 14.71 6.14
C GLU A 626 36.64 14.43 7.38
N ILE A 627 37.22 13.78 8.38
CA ILE A 627 36.64 13.50 9.69
C ILE A 627 36.96 14.67 10.62
N ASP A 628 35.96 15.11 11.40
CA ASP A 628 36.13 16.18 12.38
C ASP A 628 36.76 15.64 13.68
N LEU A 629 37.86 16.24 14.12
CA LEU A 629 38.60 15.79 15.31
C LEU A 629 37.98 16.19 16.65
N TYR A 630 36.89 16.95 16.66
CA TYR A 630 36.17 17.33 17.88
C TYR A 630 34.88 16.54 18.06
N THR A 631 34.17 16.29 16.96
CA THR A 631 32.88 15.61 16.97
C THR A 631 32.99 14.15 16.52
N GLY A 632 33.97 13.81 15.69
CA GLY A 632 34.16 12.45 15.15
C GLY A 632 33.27 12.14 13.95
N GLY A 633 32.40 13.06 13.55
CA GLY A 633 31.55 12.95 12.37
C GLY A 633 32.28 13.34 11.07
N LEU A 634 31.57 13.21 9.95
CA LEU A 634 32.06 13.65 8.65
C LEU A 634 32.01 15.18 8.56
N ARG A 635 33.16 15.84 8.56
CA ARG A 635 33.26 17.29 8.39
C ARG A 635 32.92 17.72 6.97
N ALA A 636 33.45 16.99 5.99
CA ALA A 636 33.30 17.32 4.58
C ALA A 636 33.51 16.12 3.67
N LEU A 637 32.73 16.06 2.59
CA LEU A 637 32.97 15.21 1.43
C LEU A 637 33.18 16.11 0.20
N ARG A 638 34.27 15.91 -0.52
CA ARG A 638 34.72 16.79 -1.63
C ARG A 638 35.09 15.97 -2.85
N ASP A 639 34.81 16.48 -4.04
CA ASP A 639 35.40 15.99 -5.28
C ASP A 639 36.78 16.64 -5.52
N HIS A 640 37.69 15.92 -6.19
CA HIS A 640 39.06 16.40 -6.42
C HIS A 640 39.15 17.61 -7.35
N ARG A 641 38.14 17.80 -8.21
CA ARG A 641 38.14 18.85 -9.23
C ARG A 641 37.80 20.21 -8.64
N THR A 642 36.74 20.29 -7.83
CA THR A 642 36.23 21.54 -7.26
C THR A 642 36.69 21.78 -5.83
N ARG A 643 36.95 20.69 -5.08
CA ARG A 643 37.25 20.69 -3.64
C ARG A 643 36.20 21.42 -2.77
N VAL A 644 35.00 21.61 -3.30
CA VAL A 644 33.88 22.20 -2.54
C VAL A 644 33.29 21.14 -1.64
N ASN A 645 33.05 21.49 -0.36
CA ASN A 645 32.32 20.61 0.56
C ASN A 645 30.89 20.42 0.07
N ARG A 646 30.50 19.16 -0.13
CA ARG A 646 29.17 18.76 -0.59
C ARG A 646 28.23 18.46 0.55
N ILE A 647 28.71 17.68 1.51
CA ILE A 647 27.91 17.16 2.61
C ILE A 647 28.79 16.88 3.82
N GLY A 648 28.26 17.16 5.01
CA GLY A 648 28.80 16.73 6.29
C GLY A 648 27.78 15.86 7.03
N GLN A 649 28.23 15.15 8.07
CA GLN A 649 27.38 14.28 8.88
C GLN A 649 27.78 14.32 10.35
N GLN A 650 26.78 14.32 11.24
CA GLN A 650 26.92 14.10 12.68
C GLN A 650 25.84 13.14 13.19
N LEU A 651 26.12 12.45 14.29
CA LEU A 651 25.13 11.63 15.00
C LEU A 651 24.38 12.52 15.99
N VAL A 652 23.07 12.33 16.09
CA VAL A 652 22.20 13.16 16.92
C VAL A 652 21.21 12.30 17.70
N PHE A 653 20.79 12.80 18.85
CA PHE A 653 19.52 12.47 19.47
C PHE A 653 18.57 13.67 19.27
N ASN A 654 17.43 13.45 18.63
CA ASN A 654 16.38 14.46 18.49
C ASN A 654 15.53 14.44 19.79
N PRO A 655 15.19 15.59 20.43
CA PRO A 655 15.15 16.96 19.90
C PRO A 655 16.48 17.74 19.94
N GLY A 656 17.50 17.27 20.66
CA GLY A 656 18.78 17.97 20.74
C GLY A 656 19.85 17.21 21.51
N SER A 657 21.07 17.25 20.98
CA SER A 657 22.26 16.62 21.57
C SER A 657 23.54 17.21 20.98
N THR A 658 24.68 16.94 21.62
CA THR A 658 26.01 17.24 21.10
C THR A 658 26.81 15.95 20.88
N MET A 659 27.37 15.78 19.68
CA MET A 659 28.29 14.68 19.38
C MET A 659 29.72 15.07 19.75
N VAL A 660 30.41 14.24 20.54
CA VAL A 660 31.78 14.49 21.01
C VAL A 660 32.64 13.25 20.77
N VAL A 661 33.82 13.46 20.18
CA VAL A 661 34.76 12.37 19.93
C VAL A 661 35.66 12.11 21.13
N LYS A 662 35.97 10.84 21.34
CA LYS A 662 36.99 10.36 22.29
C LYS A 662 38.28 9.98 21.57
N GLU A 663 38.17 9.32 20.41
CA GLU A 663 39.32 8.86 19.64
C GLU A 663 39.00 8.91 18.13
N VAL A 664 39.98 9.35 17.32
CA VAL A 664 40.00 9.17 15.87
C VAL A 664 41.29 8.44 15.51
N LYS A 665 41.15 7.30 14.85
CA LYS A 665 42.28 6.42 14.53
C LYS A 665 42.23 5.98 13.08
N VAL A 666 43.36 6.12 12.41
CA VAL A 666 43.58 5.50 11.10
C VAL A 666 43.92 4.04 11.31
N THR A 667 43.06 3.14 10.83
CA THR A 667 43.18 1.68 11.02
C THR A 667 43.69 0.98 9.77
N SER A 668 43.60 1.61 8.59
CA SER A 668 44.25 1.12 7.37
C SER A 668 44.66 2.29 6.46
N THR A 669 45.88 2.21 5.90
CA THR A 669 46.45 3.20 4.96
C THR A 669 47.06 2.55 3.72
N GLY A 670 46.72 1.29 3.47
CA GLY A 670 47.40 0.50 2.46
C GLY A 670 46.97 0.82 1.03
N PRO A 671 47.52 0.11 0.05
CA PRO A 671 47.30 0.38 -1.38
C PRO A 671 45.90 0.02 -1.89
N ALA A 672 45.09 -0.73 -1.13
CA ALA A 672 43.72 -1.10 -1.54
C ALA A 672 42.61 -0.43 -0.70
N LEU A 673 42.86 -0.25 0.61
CA LEU A 673 41.88 0.30 1.55
C LEU A 673 42.49 1.44 2.37
N GLY A 674 41.77 2.57 2.40
CA GLY A 674 41.87 3.58 3.45
C GLY A 674 40.74 3.42 4.44
N GLU A 675 41.06 3.41 5.74
CA GLU A 675 40.06 3.31 6.81
C GLU A 675 40.40 4.24 7.99
N VAL A 676 39.40 5.01 8.40
CA VAL A 676 39.41 5.82 9.62
C VAL A 676 38.25 5.40 10.51
N VAL A 677 38.52 5.22 11.79
CA VAL A 677 37.53 4.92 12.82
C VAL A 677 37.46 6.07 13.81
N SER A 678 36.25 6.53 14.12
CA SER A 678 35.99 7.48 15.20
C SER A 678 35.11 6.84 16.27
N GLU A 679 35.40 7.13 17.54
CA GLU A 679 34.64 6.66 18.69
C GLU A 679 34.34 7.82 19.64
N GLY A 680 33.18 7.82 20.27
CA GLY A 680 32.78 8.92 21.13
C GLY A 680 31.42 8.74 21.78
N GLY A 681 30.85 9.84 22.23
CA GLY A 681 29.54 9.91 22.89
C GLY A 681 28.63 10.95 22.27
N ILE A 682 27.33 10.70 22.36
CA ILE A 682 26.26 11.66 22.11
C ILE A 682 25.81 12.14 23.49
N LEU A 683 25.91 13.44 23.74
CA LEU A 683 25.63 14.06 25.03
C LEU A 683 24.35 14.90 24.97
N ASP A 684 23.63 14.99 26.08
CA ASP A 684 22.52 15.93 26.22
C ASP A 684 23.00 17.38 26.47
N ALA A 685 22.07 18.29 26.81
CA ALA A 685 22.39 19.68 27.13
C ALA A 685 23.14 19.86 28.47
N HIS A 686 23.10 18.87 29.36
CA HIS A 686 23.77 18.86 30.66
C HIS A 686 25.13 18.15 30.63
N GLY A 687 25.48 17.52 29.50
CA GLY A 687 26.72 16.76 29.31
C GLY A 687 26.61 15.29 29.70
N GLU A 688 25.40 14.77 29.97
CA GLU A 688 25.15 13.37 30.24
C GLU A 688 25.22 12.54 28.95
N VAL A 689 25.81 11.34 29.03
CA VAL A 689 26.00 10.47 27.86
C VAL A 689 24.69 9.76 27.52
N LEU A 690 24.05 10.19 26.43
CA LEU A 690 22.86 9.55 25.88
C LEU A 690 23.19 8.23 25.18
N ALA A 691 24.25 8.19 24.37
CA ALA A 691 24.69 6.99 23.66
C ALA A 691 26.20 7.02 23.40
N LEU A 692 26.80 5.84 23.29
CA LEU A 692 28.15 5.71 22.73
C LEU A 692 28.08 5.37 21.24
N PHE A 693 29.05 5.83 20.48
CA PHE A 693 29.14 5.52 19.05
C PHE A 693 30.53 5.04 18.64
N ARG A 694 30.55 4.23 17.57
CA ARG A 694 31.73 3.91 16.77
C ARG A 694 31.37 4.05 15.29
N GLN A 695 32.05 4.93 14.57
CA GLN A 695 31.90 5.10 13.13
C GLN A 695 33.15 4.64 12.39
N ARG A 696 32.95 3.94 11.28
CA ARG A 696 34.02 3.50 10.39
C ARG A 696 33.78 4.05 8.99
N PHE A 697 34.74 4.84 8.51
CA PHE A 697 34.76 5.44 7.19
C PHE A 697 35.78 4.70 6.31
N ARG A 698 35.33 4.12 5.20
CA ARG A 698 36.20 3.38 4.27
C ARG A 698 36.15 3.96 2.87
N ALA A 699 37.32 4.16 2.27
CA ALA A 699 37.47 4.37 0.84
C ALA A 699 38.32 3.25 0.26
N TRP A 700 37.72 2.53 -0.69
CA TRP A 700 38.42 1.51 -1.47
C TRP A 700 38.95 2.13 -2.76
N LEU A 701 40.14 1.70 -3.17
CA LEU A 701 40.67 2.05 -4.48
C LEU A 701 39.69 1.57 -5.57
N GLY A 702 39.39 2.42 -6.54
CA GLY A 702 38.51 2.12 -7.66
C GLY A 702 37.01 2.16 -7.35
N ARG A 703 36.55 2.37 -6.11
CA ARG A 703 35.10 2.39 -5.79
C ARG A 703 34.57 3.81 -5.56
N PRO A 704 33.54 4.28 -6.30
CA PRO A 704 33.05 5.66 -6.21
C PRO A 704 32.07 5.90 -5.04
N VAL A 705 32.26 5.22 -3.92
CA VAL A 705 31.39 5.30 -2.73
C VAL A 705 32.24 5.33 -1.46
N LEU A 706 31.97 6.29 -0.57
CA LEU A 706 32.44 6.27 0.80
C LEU A 706 31.53 5.33 1.59
N GLU A 707 32.08 4.25 2.15
CA GLU A 707 31.32 3.35 3.00
C GLU A 707 31.36 3.84 4.45
N MET A 708 30.18 3.91 5.07
CA MET A 708 30.02 4.29 6.46
C MET A 708 29.34 3.14 7.21
N ARG A 709 29.99 2.67 8.27
CA ARG A 709 29.38 1.77 9.26
C ARG A 709 29.28 2.49 10.58
N ILE A 710 28.07 2.56 11.12
CA ILE A 710 27.74 3.28 12.35
C ILE A 710 27.27 2.25 13.37
N GLU A 711 27.93 2.23 14.52
CA GLU A 711 27.51 1.44 15.68
C GLU A 711 27.05 2.40 16.77
N LEU A 712 25.86 2.16 17.32
CA LEU A 712 25.24 2.96 18.37
C LEU A 712 24.88 2.09 19.57
N TYR A 713 25.24 2.57 20.75
CA TYR A 713 24.95 1.92 22.03
C TYR A 713 24.22 2.90 22.95
N PRO A 714 22.89 3.05 22.79
CA PRO A 714 22.07 3.90 23.64
C PRO A 714 22.18 3.51 25.12
N GLN A 715 22.47 4.49 25.96
CA GLN A 715 22.34 4.37 27.42
C GLN A 715 20.95 4.84 27.87
N HIS A 716 20.36 5.75 27.10
CA HIS A 716 19.00 6.23 27.27
C HIS A 716 18.15 5.79 26.06
N PRO A 717 17.21 4.85 26.23
CA PRO A 717 16.34 4.45 25.14
C PRO A 717 15.43 5.63 24.72
N PRO A 718 15.23 5.88 23.41
CA PRO A 718 14.27 6.87 22.95
C PRO A 718 12.85 6.49 23.42
N GLN A 719 12.06 7.48 23.83
CA GLN A 719 10.67 7.31 24.26
C GLN A 719 9.80 8.44 23.72
N GLY A 720 8.60 8.11 23.26
CA GLY A 720 7.59 9.09 22.86
C GLY A 720 7.38 9.17 21.35
N TYR A 721 7.02 10.35 20.84
CA TYR A 721 6.63 10.47 19.43
C TYR A 721 7.79 10.08 18.49
N PRO A 722 7.60 9.10 17.59
CA PRO A 722 8.69 8.50 16.79
C PRO A 722 9.51 9.49 15.98
N TRP A 723 8.88 10.56 15.50
CA TRP A 723 9.54 11.60 14.70
C TRP A 723 10.19 12.70 15.55
N HIS A 724 10.15 12.62 16.88
CA HIS A 724 10.80 13.58 17.80
C HIS A 724 11.69 12.90 18.86
N ALA A 725 11.68 11.57 18.97
CA ALA A 725 12.49 10.82 19.92
C ALA A 725 13.22 9.67 19.22
N TYR A 726 14.44 9.94 18.74
CA TYR A 726 15.28 8.94 18.08
C TYR A 726 16.75 9.35 18.06
N TYR A 727 17.63 8.35 17.90
CA TYR A 727 19.00 8.57 17.41
C TYR A 727 19.05 8.50 15.89
N GLY A 728 19.72 9.45 15.27
CA GLY A 728 19.79 9.58 13.82
C GLY A 728 21.17 9.98 13.31
N ALA A 729 21.40 9.78 12.01
CA ALA A 729 22.53 10.35 11.29
C ALA A 729 22.06 11.61 10.54
N ARG A 730 22.45 12.78 11.05
CA ARG A 730 22.14 14.09 10.47
C ARG A 730 23.15 14.43 9.39
N PHE A 731 22.67 14.56 8.15
CA PHE A 731 23.42 15.06 7.02
C PHE A 731 23.10 16.53 6.76
N ALA A 732 24.12 17.32 6.43
CA ALA A 732 23.98 18.75 6.16
C ALA A 732 24.75 19.14 4.90
N TRP A 733 24.12 19.92 4.02
CA TRP A 733 24.75 20.50 2.83
C TRP A 733 24.76 22.02 2.89
N ARG A 734 25.59 22.65 2.06
CA ARG A 734 25.83 24.10 2.11
C ARG A 734 24.79 24.93 1.35
N ASP A 735 24.37 24.46 0.18
CA ASP A 735 23.50 25.21 -0.72
C ASP A 735 22.02 25.00 -0.35
N GLU A 736 21.39 26.01 0.23
CA GLU A 736 19.97 25.99 0.59
C GLU A 736 19.03 25.93 -0.63
N ARG A 737 19.54 26.21 -1.84
CA ARG A 737 18.79 26.10 -3.11
C ARG A 737 18.89 24.71 -3.73
N ALA A 738 19.64 23.79 -3.12
CA ALA A 738 19.76 22.43 -3.64
C ALA A 738 18.40 21.73 -3.64
N VAL A 739 18.14 21.00 -4.71
CA VAL A 739 16.93 20.19 -4.87
C VAL A 739 17.20 18.82 -4.26
N LEU A 740 16.28 18.35 -3.40
CA LEU A 740 16.31 17.01 -2.86
C LEU A 740 15.43 16.10 -3.73
N LEU A 741 16.00 14.97 -4.15
CA LEU A 741 15.27 13.89 -4.80
C LEU A 741 15.31 12.65 -3.90
N ARG A 742 14.26 11.81 -4.00
CA ARG A 742 14.20 10.48 -3.39
C ARG A 742 13.94 9.42 -4.44
N GLY A 743 14.54 8.25 -4.28
CA GLY A 743 14.21 7.07 -5.07
C GLY A 743 12.86 6.49 -4.65
N VAL A 744 12.02 6.12 -5.61
CA VAL A 744 10.82 5.31 -5.40
C VAL A 744 10.85 4.21 -6.45
N ASN A 745 10.98 2.96 -6.01
CA ASN A 745 11.08 1.80 -6.88
C ASN A 745 12.09 2.03 -8.01
N GLY A 746 13.27 2.58 -7.69
CA GLY A 746 14.33 2.86 -8.66
C GLY A 746 14.24 4.16 -9.45
N ASN A 747 13.09 4.86 -9.49
CA ASN A 747 12.94 6.15 -10.17
C ASN A 747 13.13 7.34 -9.22
N GLY A 748 13.77 8.42 -9.69
CA GLY A 748 14.03 9.62 -8.90
C GLY A 748 12.89 10.65 -8.96
N PHE A 749 12.36 11.04 -7.79
CA PHE A 749 11.33 12.06 -7.65
C PHE A 749 11.82 13.24 -6.82
N ILE A 750 11.55 14.47 -7.26
CA ILE A 750 11.77 15.66 -6.43
C ILE A 750 10.88 15.57 -5.20
N THR A 751 11.43 15.87 -4.03
CA THR A 751 10.68 15.89 -2.77
C THR A 751 10.92 17.20 -2.02
N SER A 752 9.81 17.78 -1.57
CA SER A 752 9.78 18.92 -0.66
C SER A 752 9.28 18.52 0.73
N HIS A 753 8.79 17.28 0.87
CA HIS A 753 8.23 16.75 2.10
C HIS A 753 9.21 16.84 3.29
N THR A 754 8.67 17.07 4.48
CA THR A 754 9.45 17.15 5.72
C THR A 754 9.90 15.78 6.21
N ARG A 755 9.22 14.72 5.77
CA ARG A 755 9.49 13.33 6.13
C ARG A 755 9.50 12.46 4.87
N PRO A 756 10.48 12.62 3.98
CA PRO A 756 10.54 11.78 2.80
C PRO A 756 10.82 10.33 3.22
N GLU A 757 10.11 9.38 2.61
CA GLU A 757 10.34 7.95 2.84
C GLU A 757 10.95 7.33 1.58
N THR A 758 12.07 6.61 1.75
CA THR A 758 12.73 5.86 0.67
C THR A 758 13.81 4.90 1.22
N PRO A 759 13.78 3.61 0.88
CA PRO A 759 14.88 2.68 1.16
C PRO A 759 16.02 2.76 0.13
N ASP A 760 15.78 3.36 -1.04
CA ASP A 760 16.66 3.30 -2.21
C ASP A 760 17.85 4.26 -2.08
N TYR A 761 17.59 5.56 -2.26
CA TYR A 761 18.58 6.62 -2.19
C TYR A 761 17.93 8.00 -2.04
N LEU A 762 18.72 8.96 -1.56
CA LEU A 762 18.41 10.38 -1.53
C LEU A 762 19.48 11.13 -2.30
N GLU A 763 19.09 12.07 -3.15
CA GLU A 763 20.02 12.80 -4.00
C GLU A 763 19.85 14.31 -3.81
N VAL A 764 20.94 14.98 -3.43
CA VAL A 764 21.02 16.43 -3.33
C VAL A 764 21.65 16.97 -4.60
N ARG A 765 20.88 17.70 -5.40
CA ARG A 765 21.35 18.34 -6.65
C ARG A 765 21.54 19.84 -6.47
N SER A 766 22.75 20.33 -6.77
CA SER A 766 23.08 21.75 -6.87
C SER A 766 23.67 22.03 -8.25
N GLY A 767 22.83 22.60 -9.14
CA GLY A 767 23.19 22.78 -10.54
C GLY A 767 23.45 21.45 -11.25
N ARG A 768 24.67 21.27 -11.77
CA ARG A 768 25.12 20.02 -12.43
C ARG A 768 25.74 19.00 -11.47
N GLN A 769 25.85 19.34 -10.19
CA GLN A 769 26.56 18.54 -9.21
C GLN A 769 25.56 17.75 -8.38
N SER A 770 25.85 16.48 -8.13
CA SER A 770 24.98 15.57 -7.41
C SER A 770 25.73 14.92 -6.25
N THR A 771 25.07 14.81 -5.11
CA THR A 771 25.56 14.05 -3.95
C THR A 771 24.48 13.11 -3.50
N VAL A 772 24.78 11.82 -3.51
CA VAL A 772 23.82 10.75 -3.25
C VAL A 772 24.12 10.11 -1.91
N LEU A 773 23.10 10.03 -1.06
CA LEU A 773 23.06 9.25 0.16
C LEU A 773 22.36 7.92 -0.10
N PHE A 774 23.05 6.83 0.20
CA PHE A 774 22.54 5.46 0.13
C PHE A 774 22.25 4.99 1.56
N PRO A 775 20.98 4.98 2.02
CA PRO A 775 20.64 4.66 3.41
C PRO A 775 20.75 3.16 3.74
N GLY A 776 21.11 2.31 2.78
CA GLY A 776 21.30 0.88 2.99
C GLY A 776 19.99 0.13 3.29
N GLY A 777 18.85 0.65 2.81
CA GLY A 777 17.51 0.11 3.02
C GLY A 777 16.74 0.71 4.21
N LEU A 778 17.29 1.70 4.91
CA LEU A 778 16.58 2.42 5.98
C LEU A 778 15.65 3.48 5.37
N PRO A 779 14.31 3.39 5.57
CA PRO A 779 13.39 4.17 4.75
C PRO A 779 13.00 5.53 5.33
N PHE A 780 13.17 5.75 6.63
CA PHE A 780 12.60 6.93 7.30
C PHE A 780 13.62 8.05 7.48
N HIS A 781 13.25 9.22 6.95
CA HIS A 781 14.11 10.40 6.96
C HIS A 781 13.35 11.62 7.46
N GLN A 782 13.99 12.47 8.26
CA GLN A 782 13.40 13.72 8.74
C GLN A 782 14.20 14.93 8.28
N ARG A 783 13.55 15.82 7.55
CA ARG A 783 14.15 17.05 7.04
C ARG A 783 14.11 18.15 8.10
N HIS A 784 15.23 18.85 8.23
CA HIS A 784 15.40 19.99 9.16
C HIS A 784 15.76 21.24 8.37
N GLY A 785 14.75 22.08 8.11
CA GLY A 785 14.90 23.26 7.25
C GLY A 785 15.21 22.88 5.79
N SER A 786 15.93 23.75 5.07
CA SER A 786 16.22 23.55 3.65
C SER A 786 17.44 22.68 3.37
N ARG A 787 18.35 22.52 4.35
CA ARG A 787 19.73 22.05 4.12
C ARG A 787 20.21 20.90 5.00
N MET A 788 19.30 20.27 5.75
CA MET A 788 19.64 19.15 6.63
C MET A 788 18.57 18.05 6.56
N LEU A 789 19.01 16.81 6.75
CA LEU A 789 18.18 15.62 6.75
C LEU A 789 18.77 14.59 7.71
N ASP A 790 17.94 14.01 8.56
CA ASP A 790 18.30 12.90 9.43
C ASP A 790 17.84 11.59 8.79
N VAL A 791 18.72 10.59 8.73
CA VAL A 791 18.32 9.19 8.60
C VAL A 791 18.04 8.66 10.00
N ILE A 792 16.83 8.15 10.24
CA ILE A 792 16.45 7.60 11.55
C ILE A 792 17.11 6.24 11.74
N LEU A 793 17.87 6.07 12.83
CA LEU A 793 18.63 4.84 13.10
C LEU A 793 18.03 4.04 14.25
N VAL A 794 17.82 4.67 15.40
CA VAL A 794 17.28 4.02 16.60
C VAL A 794 16.14 4.87 17.16
N PRO A 795 14.89 4.60 16.77
CA PRO A 795 13.71 5.07 17.50
C PRO A 795 13.34 4.07 18.60
N GLU A 796 12.18 4.26 19.24
CA GLU A 796 11.64 3.31 20.22
C GLU A 796 11.51 1.88 19.62
N ASN A 797 11.79 0.84 20.41
CA ASN A 797 11.74 -0.60 20.04
C ASN A 797 12.73 -1.09 18.97
N GLU A 798 13.64 -0.26 18.47
CA GLU A 798 14.72 -0.73 17.61
C GLU A 798 15.76 -1.55 18.39
N LYS A 799 16.16 -2.69 17.81
CA LYS A 799 17.12 -3.62 18.41
C LYS A 799 18.44 -3.69 17.65
N ALA A 800 18.49 -3.16 16.42
CA ALA A 800 19.73 -3.05 15.68
C ALA A 800 20.64 -1.97 16.30
N GLN A 801 21.92 -2.30 16.39
CA GLN A 801 22.97 -1.38 16.84
C GLN A 801 23.90 -0.97 15.70
N VAL A 802 23.85 -1.66 14.56
CA VAL A 802 24.77 -1.49 13.44
C VAL A 802 23.99 -1.07 12.20
N PHE A 803 24.43 0.02 11.59
CA PHE A 803 23.82 0.63 10.41
C PHE A 803 24.89 0.87 9.34
N GLU A 804 24.60 0.46 8.11
CA GLU A 804 25.53 0.58 6.98
C GLU A 804 24.91 1.48 5.92
N MET A 805 25.65 2.50 5.50
CA MET A 805 25.22 3.50 4.53
C MET A 805 26.40 3.93 3.64
N GLY A 806 26.10 4.63 2.56
CA GLY A 806 27.09 5.08 1.60
C GLY A 806 26.87 6.51 1.14
N LEU A 807 27.96 7.18 0.75
CA LEU A 807 27.90 8.47 0.07
C LEU A 807 28.61 8.39 -1.28
N GLY A 808 27.94 8.84 -2.34
CA GLY A 808 28.48 8.94 -3.69
C GLY A 808 28.44 10.38 -4.22
N LEU A 809 29.37 10.71 -5.12
CA LEU A 809 29.38 11.98 -5.84
C LEU A 809 29.11 11.72 -7.32
N ASP A 810 28.29 12.57 -7.95
CA ASP A 810 28.05 12.63 -9.39
C ASP A 810 27.78 11.23 -10.01
N ARG A 811 26.84 10.47 -9.42
CA ARG A 811 26.44 9.15 -9.91
C ARG A 811 25.35 9.29 -10.97
N ASP A 812 25.62 8.86 -12.20
CA ASP A 812 24.64 8.88 -13.30
C ASP A 812 23.44 7.96 -13.04
N TYR A 813 23.71 6.79 -12.43
CA TYR A 813 22.70 5.78 -12.10
C TYR A 813 22.75 5.44 -10.60
N PRO A 814 22.15 6.29 -9.73
CA PRO A 814 22.11 6.06 -8.30
C PRO A 814 21.56 4.69 -7.92
N MET A 815 20.50 4.25 -8.59
CA MET A 815 19.83 2.99 -8.24
C MET A 815 20.70 1.75 -8.44
N GLN A 816 21.56 1.71 -9.48
CA GLN A 816 22.54 0.63 -9.62
C GLN A 816 23.48 0.56 -8.42
N THR A 817 23.92 1.71 -7.92
CA THR A 817 24.80 1.79 -6.76
C THR A 817 24.08 1.31 -5.50
N ALA A 818 22.83 1.75 -5.28
CA ALA A 818 21.99 1.32 -4.17
C ALA A 818 21.77 -0.20 -4.18
N LEU A 819 21.31 -0.76 -5.31
CA LEU A 819 21.09 -2.20 -5.47
C LEU A 819 22.39 -2.99 -5.27
N GLY A 820 23.50 -2.52 -5.85
CA GLY A 820 24.80 -3.17 -5.76
C GLY A 820 25.39 -3.19 -4.33
N MET A 821 24.99 -2.28 -3.45
CA MET A 821 25.44 -2.28 -2.05
C MET A 821 24.77 -3.37 -1.21
N VAL A 822 23.50 -3.69 -1.50
CA VAL A 822 22.73 -4.70 -0.74
C VAL A 822 22.70 -6.07 -1.40
N THR A 823 23.20 -6.20 -2.63
CA THR A 823 23.26 -7.48 -3.36
C THR A 823 24.51 -8.28 -2.97
N PRO A 824 24.37 -9.55 -2.53
CA PRO A 824 25.52 -10.39 -2.22
C PRO A 824 26.41 -10.65 -3.45
N VAL A 825 27.65 -11.04 -3.20
CA VAL A 825 28.58 -11.51 -4.24
C VAL A 825 29.01 -12.93 -3.86
N PRO A 826 28.44 -13.97 -4.49
CA PRO A 826 28.90 -15.34 -4.29
C PRO A 826 30.41 -15.45 -4.57
N LEU A 827 31.15 -15.95 -3.58
CA LEU A 827 32.59 -16.16 -3.61
C LEU A 827 32.86 -17.64 -3.33
N LEU A 828 33.50 -18.32 -4.27
CA LEU A 828 33.74 -19.76 -4.21
C LEU A 828 35.24 -20.05 -4.23
N ALA A 829 35.69 -20.76 -3.21
CA ALA A 829 37.00 -21.41 -3.21
C ALA A 829 37.00 -22.56 -4.25
N THR A 830 38.04 -22.62 -5.08
CA THR A 830 38.19 -23.65 -6.12
C THR A 830 39.64 -24.09 -6.23
N GLU A 831 39.87 -25.35 -6.57
CA GLU A 831 41.20 -25.92 -6.85
C GLU A 831 41.53 -25.90 -8.35
N LYS A 832 40.65 -25.30 -9.17
CA LYS A 832 40.80 -25.16 -10.61
C LYS A 832 41.17 -23.72 -10.97
N GLY A 833 41.93 -23.60 -12.06
CA GLY A 833 42.32 -22.32 -12.65
C GLY A 833 41.13 -21.54 -13.23
N PRO A 834 41.41 -20.40 -13.90
CA PRO A 834 40.35 -19.60 -14.50
C PRO A 834 39.57 -20.39 -15.56
N PRO A 835 38.29 -20.06 -15.81
CA PRO A 835 37.56 -20.58 -16.95
C PRO A 835 38.37 -20.48 -18.25
N HIS A 836 38.19 -21.45 -19.16
CA HIS A 836 38.97 -21.52 -20.41
C HIS A 836 38.82 -20.32 -21.34
N VAL A 837 37.79 -19.48 -21.13
CA VAL A 837 37.54 -18.25 -21.88
C VAL A 837 38.28 -17.04 -21.29
N GLY A 838 38.89 -17.17 -20.11
CA GLY A 838 39.62 -16.11 -19.43
C GLY A 838 39.31 -16.01 -17.94
N ALA A 839 40.04 -15.14 -17.25
CA ALA A 839 39.86 -14.89 -15.82
C ALA A 839 38.61 -14.05 -15.50
N ALA A 840 37.98 -13.41 -16.47
CA ALA A 840 36.69 -12.73 -16.29
C ALA A 840 35.87 -12.80 -17.58
N GLY A 841 34.55 -12.78 -17.44
CA GLY A 841 33.61 -12.81 -18.55
C GLY A 841 32.16 -12.65 -18.10
N TRP A 842 31.26 -12.42 -19.03
CA TRP A 842 29.82 -12.32 -18.79
C TRP A 842 29.08 -13.47 -19.51
N LEU A 843 27.89 -13.82 -19.01
CA LEU A 843 26.99 -14.79 -19.63
C LEU A 843 25.80 -14.08 -20.31
N PHE A 844 25.38 -12.95 -19.76
CA PHE A 844 24.40 -12.07 -20.38
C PHE A 844 24.87 -10.63 -20.26
N HIS A 845 24.44 -9.77 -21.18
CA HIS A 845 24.77 -8.36 -21.14
C HIS A 845 23.59 -7.51 -21.64
N VAL A 846 23.30 -6.44 -20.90
CA VAL A 846 22.35 -5.40 -21.31
C VAL A 846 23.19 -4.17 -21.65
N ASP A 847 23.08 -3.68 -22.87
CA ASP A 847 23.85 -2.54 -23.36
C ASP A 847 23.40 -1.20 -22.73
N ALA A 848 22.12 -1.11 -22.35
CA ALA A 848 21.48 0.06 -21.78
C ALA A 848 21.74 0.20 -20.26
N PRO A 849 22.58 1.16 -19.81
CA PRO A 849 22.92 1.32 -18.39
C PRO A 849 21.77 1.91 -17.55
N ASN A 850 20.76 2.52 -18.16
CA ASN A 850 19.57 3.01 -17.47
C ASN A 850 18.56 1.91 -17.13
N LEU A 851 18.77 0.67 -17.62
CA LEU A 851 17.97 -0.49 -17.26
C LEU A 851 18.55 -1.25 -16.06
N LEU A 852 17.72 -1.42 -15.05
CA LEU A 852 18.00 -2.24 -13.89
C LEU A 852 17.36 -3.61 -14.06
N LEU A 853 18.16 -4.68 -14.06
CA LEU A 853 17.62 -6.04 -13.95
C LEU A 853 17.20 -6.29 -12.51
N THR A 854 15.90 -6.40 -12.28
CA THR A 854 15.32 -6.66 -10.96
C THR A 854 15.27 -8.16 -10.65
N SER A 855 15.05 -8.99 -11.67
CA SER A 855 15.05 -10.46 -11.56
C SER A 855 15.34 -11.13 -12.90
N ILE A 856 16.03 -12.27 -12.88
CA ILE A 856 16.16 -13.20 -14.00
C ILE A 856 15.98 -14.61 -13.46
N ARG A 857 15.09 -15.39 -14.07
CA ARG A 857 14.68 -16.72 -13.60
C ARG A 857 14.76 -17.74 -14.74
N PRO A 858 15.03 -19.03 -14.46
CA PRO A 858 14.77 -20.07 -15.45
C PRO A 858 13.29 -20.05 -15.85
N MET A 859 12.99 -20.42 -17.09
CA MET A 859 11.59 -20.63 -17.48
C MET A 859 11.00 -21.84 -16.75
N ALA A 860 9.70 -21.72 -16.41
CA ALA A 860 8.95 -22.75 -15.70
C ALA A 860 8.90 -24.09 -16.46
N ASN A 861 8.52 -25.16 -15.75
CA ASN A 861 8.32 -26.51 -16.30
C ASN A 861 9.56 -27.11 -16.99
N GLY A 862 10.75 -26.65 -16.63
CA GLY A 862 12.00 -27.15 -17.19
C GLY A 862 12.25 -26.74 -18.65
N ALA A 863 11.55 -25.72 -19.15
CA ALA A 863 11.80 -25.18 -20.48
C ALA A 863 13.25 -24.66 -20.62
N ASP A 864 13.80 -24.74 -21.83
CA ASP A 864 15.16 -24.29 -22.14
C ASP A 864 15.18 -22.80 -22.42
N GLY A 865 15.07 -22.01 -21.36
CA GLY A 865 15.01 -20.56 -21.48
C GLY A 865 15.03 -19.86 -20.14
N ILE A 866 14.96 -18.54 -20.21
CA ILE A 866 14.95 -17.62 -19.08
C ILE A 866 13.82 -16.60 -19.21
N VAL A 867 13.45 -15.99 -18.08
CA VAL A 867 12.59 -14.80 -18.03
C VAL A 867 13.34 -13.72 -17.27
N ALA A 868 13.60 -12.59 -17.92
CA ALA A 868 14.25 -11.42 -17.35
C ALA A 868 13.21 -10.31 -17.09
N ARG A 869 13.37 -9.59 -15.98
CA ARG A 869 12.59 -8.40 -15.62
C ARG A 869 13.52 -7.20 -15.51
N LEU A 870 13.23 -6.19 -16.31
CA LEU A 870 14.04 -4.98 -16.48
C LEU A 870 13.18 -3.76 -16.17
N LEU A 871 13.72 -2.84 -15.40
CA LEU A 871 13.08 -1.57 -15.06
C LEU A 871 13.91 -0.41 -15.58
N GLU A 872 13.26 0.53 -16.28
CA GLU A 872 13.88 1.81 -16.66
C GLU A 872 13.86 2.77 -15.48
N CYS A 873 15.04 3.23 -15.05
CA CYS A 873 15.22 3.96 -13.79
C CYS A 873 15.66 5.42 -13.94
N ASN A 874 15.75 5.95 -15.17
CA ASN A 874 16.29 7.29 -15.43
C ASN A 874 15.42 8.16 -16.33
N ASN A 875 14.18 7.74 -16.59
CA ASN A 875 13.24 8.38 -17.51
C ASN A 875 13.82 8.57 -18.92
N HIS A 876 14.61 7.60 -19.39
CA HIS A 876 15.25 7.66 -20.70
C HIS A 876 14.77 6.49 -21.59
N PRO A 877 13.82 6.72 -22.51
CA PRO A 877 13.37 5.68 -23.43
C PRO A 877 14.46 5.39 -24.47
N GLY A 878 14.48 4.17 -24.99
CA GLY A 878 15.49 3.79 -25.98
C GLY A 878 15.38 2.37 -26.50
N HIS A 879 16.19 2.09 -27.52
CA HIS A 879 16.42 0.75 -28.05
C HIS A 879 17.43 0.01 -27.17
N VAL A 880 17.21 -1.30 -26.98
CA VAL A 880 17.99 -2.13 -26.06
C VAL A 880 18.45 -3.41 -26.75
N GLU A 881 19.71 -3.74 -26.55
CA GLU A 881 20.33 -4.99 -26.95
C GLU A 881 20.62 -5.86 -25.72
N PHE A 882 20.00 -7.04 -25.68
CA PHE A 882 20.21 -8.06 -24.65
C PHE A 882 20.99 -9.24 -25.25
N HIS A 883 22.29 -9.32 -24.94
CA HIS A 883 23.17 -10.38 -25.40
C HIS A 883 23.05 -11.62 -24.53
N CYS A 884 23.04 -12.79 -25.17
CA CYS A 884 22.86 -14.09 -24.55
C CYS A 884 24.07 -15.01 -24.74
N VAL A 885 24.37 -15.84 -23.73
CA VAL A 885 25.43 -16.87 -23.82
C VAL A 885 25.20 -17.91 -24.91
N ARG A 886 23.94 -18.12 -25.32
CA ARG A 886 23.52 -19.00 -26.41
C ARG A 886 22.57 -18.24 -27.31
N ASN A 887 22.58 -18.60 -28.59
CA ASN A 887 21.64 -18.05 -29.56
C ASN A 887 20.19 -18.31 -29.12
N PRO A 888 19.39 -17.25 -28.88
CA PRO A 888 17.96 -17.41 -28.70
C PRO A 888 17.30 -17.96 -29.96
N LYS A 889 16.32 -18.82 -29.75
CA LYS A 889 15.41 -19.33 -30.78
C LYS A 889 14.16 -18.47 -30.88
N ARG A 890 13.68 -17.98 -29.73
CA ARG A 890 12.50 -17.12 -29.63
C ARG A 890 12.68 -16.16 -28.46
N ALA A 891 12.22 -14.93 -28.65
CA ALA A 891 12.20 -13.92 -27.62
C ALA A 891 10.87 -13.17 -27.68
N THR A 892 10.23 -12.99 -26.53
CA THR A 892 8.89 -12.44 -26.44
C THR A 892 8.78 -11.56 -25.21
N LEU A 893 8.27 -10.34 -25.40
CA LEU A 893 7.80 -9.51 -24.31
C LEU A 893 6.49 -10.11 -23.78
N VAL A 894 6.41 -10.23 -22.47
CA VAL A 894 5.26 -10.79 -21.77
C VAL A 894 4.76 -9.80 -20.73
N ASP A 895 3.56 -10.01 -20.19
CA ASP A 895 3.16 -9.38 -18.94
C ASP A 895 3.71 -10.15 -17.72
N ALA A 896 3.38 -9.72 -16.50
CA ALA A 896 3.85 -10.40 -15.29
C ALA A 896 3.23 -11.79 -15.09
N GLN A 897 2.11 -12.09 -15.75
CA GLN A 897 1.47 -13.41 -15.75
C GLN A 897 2.04 -14.35 -16.82
N GLY A 898 2.90 -13.84 -17.72
CA GLY A 898 3.51 -14.61 -18.81
C GLY A 898 2.68 -14.61 -20.11
N CYS A 899 1.66 -13.77 -20.22
CA CYS A 899 0.91 -13.62 -21.47
C CYS A 899 1.73 -12.83 -22.49
N SER A 900 1.88 -13.37 -23.71
CA SER A 900 2.65 -12.72 -24.78
C SER A 900 2.03 -11.40 -25.23
N THR A 901 2.84 -10.34 -25.28
CA THR A 901 2.44 -9.02 -25.76
C THR A 901 3.03 -8.71 -27.13
N MET A 902 4.33 -8.96 -27.31
CA MET A 902 5.06 -8.66 -28.55
C MET A 902 6.25 -9.62 -28.74
N GLU A 903 6.55 -10.04 -29.97
CA GLU A 903 7.80 -10.75 -30.25
C GLU A 903 8.96 -9.77 -30.40
N ALA A 904 10.09 -10.08 -29.75
CA ALA A 904 11.31 -9.31 -29.85
C ALA A 904 12.15 -9.78 -31.05
N VAL A 905 12.96 -8.87 -31.60
CA VAL A 905 13.82 -9.18 -32.75
C VAL A 905 15.05 -9.95 -32.27
N ILE A 906 15.49 -10.95 -33.04
CA ILE A 906 16.68 -11.75 -32.75
C ILE A 906 17.70 -11.58 -33.87
N ASP A 907 18.93 -11.22 -33.51
CA ASP A 907 20.11 -11.33 -34.38
C ASP A 907 21.21 -12.13 -33.66
N LYS A 908 21.44 -13.37 -34.09
CA LYS A 908 22.39 -14.34 -33.50
C LYS A 908 22.18 -14.53 -32.00
N ASP A 909 23.04 -13.96 -31.16
CA ASP A 909 23.05 -14.01 -29.71
C ASP A 909 22.32 -12.82 -29.05
N VAL A 910 21.83 -11.87 -29.86
CA VAL A 910 21.24 -10.61 -29.40
C VAL A 910 19.72 -10.65 -29.53
N VAL A 911 19.04 -10.19 -28.48
CA VAL A 911 17.61 -9.87 -28.47
C VAL A 911 17.43 -8.35 -28.44
N GLN A 912 16.66 -7.82 -29.37
CA GLN A 912 16.43 -6.39 -29.56
C GLN A 912 14.98 -6.02 -29.25
N PHE A 913 14.78 -4.98 -28.44
CA PHE A 913 13.47 -4.44 -28.08
C PHE A 913 13.56 -2.97 -27.66
N ASP A 914 12.44 -2.26 -27.68
CA ASP A 914 12.35 -0.86 -27.24
C ASP A 914 11.75 -0.76 -25.84
N VAL A 915 12.18 0.23 -25.08
CA VAL A 915 11.71 0.49 -23.71
C VAL A 915 11.28 1.95 -23.56
N ALA A 916 10.12 2.18 -22.96
CA ALA A 916 9.63 3.51 -22.62
C ALA A 916 10.25 4.03 -21.31
N ALA A 917 10.16 5.33 -21.06
CA ALA A 917 10.58 5.92 -19.79
C ALA A 917 9.83 5.29 -18.61
N ALA A 918 10.53 4.98 -17.52
CA ALA A 918 9.96 4.35 -16.32
C ALA A 918 9.24 3.00 -16.51
N ASP A 919 9.40 2.34 -17.67
CA ASP A 919 8.69 1.11 -18.00
C ASP A 919 9.26 -0.12 -17.27
N LEU A 920 8.40 -1.12 -17.09
CA LEU A 920 8.71 -2.42 -16.50
C LEU A 920 8.51 -3.50 -17.57
N VAL A 921 9.63 -4.04 -18.05
CA VAL A 921 9.68 -4.98 -19.16
C VAL A 921 9.89 -6.40 -18.64
N HIS A 922 9.08 -7.34 -19.12
CA HIS A 922 9.27 -8.76 -18.88
C HIS A 922 9.64 -9.42 -20.22
N LEU A 923 10.83 -9.99 -20.29
CA LEU A 923 11.39 -10.58 -21.50
C LEU A 923 11.59 -12.07 -21.30
N GLN A 924 10.86 -12.88 -22.06
CA GLN A 924 11.05 -14.33 -22.13
C GLN A 924 11.98 -14.67 -23.30
N ILE A 925 13.00 -15.49 -23.04
CA ILE A 925 13.97 -15.93 -24.04
C ILE A 925 14.07 -17.46 -24.01
N GLU A 926 13.75 -18.10 -25.13
CA GLU A 926 13.92 -19.53 -25.35
C GLU A 926 15.16 -19.79 -26.19
N PHE A 927 16.01 -20.73 -25.78
CA PHE A 927 17.24 -21.09 -26.49
C PHE A 927 17.02 -22.22 -27.51
N ALA A 928 17.89 -22.25 -28.52
CA ALA A 928 17.92 -23.27 -29.56
C ALA A 928 18.40 -24.65 -29.07
#